data_AF-A0A1M3CPF9-F1
#
_entry.id   AF-A0A1M3CPF9-F1
#
_cell.length_a   1.000
_cell.length_b   1.000
_cell.length_c   1.000
_cell.angle_alpha   90.00
_cell.angle_beta   90.00
_cell.angle_gamma   90.00
#
_symmetry.space_group_name_H-M   'P 1'
#
loop_
_entity.id
_entity.type
_entity.pdbx_description
1 polymer ?
#
loop_
_entity_poly.entity_id
_entity_poly.type
_entity_poly.pdbx_seq_one_letter_code
_entity_poly.pdbx_strand_id
1 'polypeptide(L)'
;MFELSVACKYLRPRWRQLSVSIISLISILVIALVVWLIVVFFSVTTGLEKRWVEKLIALTAPLRVTPTPAYYNSYYHQIDSISEKSNYSLKTLSEKLTADSSNPYDPSTDVEVPENWSPPDLDPEGKLKDPVKKAFEIIKGLPGYDLKPKAYEIAAGTVRLRLLRHTKDPLPGLTQASLSQAGYLGSLDNENPSLLKALLPVHENDINNLMYSLSIDSDNFQEDNPQSAEVVNAQVLRQRLKNFFNYVKVEQLRTPETGWTIPGTLLNSPLPKQLPGGALIKASLFVDSLDKIRHLRKIQFDVNFDWEGEHVAGRVPLGYLQLANPRLQTSFATKPQEQPFWFYQVQTDQKPPKVYLPTDVQLGEGILLPKPFREAGILLGDRGYISFQVPTASTIQEQRVKVFVAGFYDQGLIPIGGKFILVNETLTNLISAAHHDGQTQSNGINVRFNDLDQADAIKLKLQNAFDEAGIAPYWKIETFREFDFTRDILQQLSSDKNLFKLIATVIIIVACSNIISMLIILVNDKKLEIGILRSMGASSASIAGIFGFCGMIMGVAGSFIGITAAIITLNNLEILVNLLSAIQGHQAFNPLYYGENLPNEVSFEVLLYVMAATALISLLSGLVPALKASLLRPSTILRAE
;
A
#
# COMPACT_ATOMS: atom_id res chain seq x y z
N MET A 1 34.73 -35.32 22.64
CA MET A 1 34.27 -36.52 21.87
C MET A 1 33.66 -37.58 22.79
N PHE A 2 34.34 -38.02 23.86
CA PHE A 2 33.83 -39.03 24.80
C PHE A 2 32.47 -38.64 25.41
N GLU A 3 32.34 -37.41 25.90
CA GLU A 3 31.15 -36.94 26.63
C GLU A 3 29.88 -36.93 25.77
N LEU A 4 29.99 -36.47 24.52
CA LEU A 4 28.90 -36.48 23.54
C LEU A 4 28.42 -37.90 23.20
N SER A 5 29.35 -38.86 23.07
CA SER A 5 28.99 -40.25 22.77
C SER A 5 28.22 -40.91 23.91
N VAL A 6 28.59 -40.60 25.16
CA VAL A 6 27.88 -41.09 26.35
C VAL A 6 26.52 -40.41 26.47
N ALA A 7 26.44 -39.11 26.23
CA ALA A 7 25.18 -38.36 26.24
C ALA A 7 24.13 -38.94 25.27
N CYS A 8 24.52 -39.22 24.02
CA CYS A 8 23.64 -39.87 23.04
C CYS A 8 23.16 -41.26 23.48
N LYS A 9 23.99 -42.03 24.21
CA LYS A 9 23.60 -43.34 24.75
C LYS A 9 22.57 -43.22 25.87
N TYR A 10 22.67 -42.19 26.70
CA TYR A 10 21.75 -41.96 27.84
C TYR A 10 20.35 -41.52 27.39
N LEU A 11 20.24 -40.90 26.21
CA LEU A 11 18.95 -40.48 25.64
C LEU A 11 18.27 -41.57 24.78
N ARG A 12 18.91 -42.70 24.50
CA ARG A 12 18.36 -43.71 23.58
C ARG A 12 17.38 -44.65 24.30
N PRO A 13 16.14 -44.85 23.80
CA PRO A 13 15.18 -45.78 24.38
C PRO A 13 15.74 -47.21 24.46
N ARG A 14 15.77 -47.78 25.67
CA ARG A 14 15.97 -49.23 25.89
C ARG A 14 14.77 -49.77 26.67
N TRP A 15 14.25 -50.92 26.23
CA TRP A 15 13.02 -51.55 26.72
C TRP A 15 12.95 -51.80 28.24
N ARG A 16 14.09 -51.80 28.95
CA ARG A 16 14.16 -51.91 30.43
C ARG A 16 14.16 -50.57 31.17
N GLN A 17 14.10 -49.43 30.48
CA GLN A 17 14.22 -48.05 31.02
C GLN A 17 13.12 -47.12 30.45
N LEU A 18 11.88 -47.59 30.37
CA LEU A 18 10.76 -46.88 29.72
C LEU A 18 10.47 -45.49 30.33
N SER A 19 10.54 -45.34 31.65
CA SER A 19 10.21 -44.08 32.34
C SER A 19 11.08 -42.90 31.89
N VAL A 20 12.40 -43.09 31.83
CA VAL A 20 13.35 -42.05 31.42
C VAL A 20 13.14 -41.63 29.97
N SER A 21 12.87 -42.60 29.08
CA SER A 21 12.63 -42.31 27.67
C SER A 21 11.34 -41.53 27.45
N ILE A 22 10.27 -41.85 28.17
CA ILE A 22 8.99 -41.13 28.08
C ILE A 22 9.17 -39.67 28.54
N ILE A 23 9.84 -39.45 29.68
CA ILE A 23 10.07 -38.09 30.20
C ILE A 23 10.93 -37.27 29.24
N SER A 24 11.94 -37.88 28.61
CA SER A 24 12.75 -37.21 27.58
C SER A 24 11.92 -36.80 26.36
N LEU A 25 10.98 -37.65 25.93
CA LEU A 25 10.11 -37.37 24.79
C LEU A 25 9.10 -36.26 25.11
N ILE A 26 8.54 -36.26 26.32
CA ILE A 26 7.67 -35.18 26.81
C ILE A 26 8.45 -33.86 26.87
N SER A 27 9.70 -33.89 27.35
CA SER A 27 10.54 -32.68 27.44
C SER A 27 10.85 -32.11 26.04
N ILE A 28 11.21 -32.98 25.09
CA ILE A 28 11.40 -32.60 23.68
C ILE A 28 10.11 -32.03 23.09
N LEU A 29 8.94 -32.63 23.37
CA LEU A 29 7.65 -32.17 22.88
C LEU A 29 7.28 -30.79 23.45
N VAL A 30 7.52 -30.54 24.74
CA VAL A 30 7.28 -29.22 25.37
C VAL A 30 8.16 -28.15 24.72
N ILE A 31 9.46 -28.43 24.51
CA ILE A 31 10.38 -27.51 23.82
C ILE A 31 9.92 -27.28 22.38
N ALA A 32 9.55 -28.35 21.68
CA ALA A 32 9.07 -28.26 20.30
C ALA A 32 7.81 -27.40 20.18
N LEU A 33 6.85 -27.54 21.09
CA LEU A 33 5.64 -26.73 21.13
C LEU A 33 5.95 -25.25 21.39
N VAL A 34 6.84 -24.97 22.34
CA VAL A 34 7.25 -23.59 22.66
C VAL A 34 7.98 -22.94 21.49
N VAL A 35 8.94 -23.64 20.89
CA VAL A 35 9.67 -23.15 19.71
C VAL A 35 8.74 -22.97 18.53
N TRP A 36 7.83 -23.92 18.30
CA TRP A 36 6.79 -23.83 17.27
C TRP A 36 5.97 -22.54 17.41
N LEU A 37 5.42 -22.30 18.60
CA LEU A 37 4.59 -21.14 18.90
C LEU A 37 5.36 -19.83 18.66
N ILE A 38 6.59 -19.74 19.15
CA ILE A 38 7.43 -18.55 19.03
C ILE A 38 7.77 -18.25 17.56
N VAL A 39 8.16 -19.27 16.79
CA VAL A 39 8.52 -19.10 15.38
C VAL A 39 7.31 -18.67 14.55
N VAL A 40 6.13 -19.29 14.75
CA VAL A 40 4.89 -18.89 14.08
C VAL A 40 4.55 -17.44 14.42
N PHE A 41 4.61 -17.08 15.70
CA PHE A 41 4.30 -15.73 16.16
C PHE A 41 5.24 -14.67 15.56
N PHE A 42 6.55 -14.88 15.61
CA PHE A 42 7.52 -13.95 15.03
C PHE A 42 7.41 -13.84 13.52
N SER A 43 7.10 -14.94 12.83
CA SER A 43 6.91 -14.95 11.38
C SER A 43 5.70 -14.09 10.98
N VAL A 44 4.56 -14.30 11.64
CA VAL A 44 3.34 -13.52 11.36
C VAL A 44 3.54 -12.05 11.68
N THR A 45 4.10 -11.71 12.85
CA THR A 45 4.31 -10.30 13.26
C THR A 45 5.32 -9.58 12.38
N THR A 46 6.42 -10.24 11.99
CA THR A 46 7.42 -9.65 11.08
C THR A 46 6.83 -9.45 9.69
N GLY A 47 6.10 -10.43 9.16
CA GLY A 47 5.45 -10.31 7.86
C GLY A 47 4.34 -9.27 7.85
N LEU A 48 3.61 -9.10 8.95
CA LEU A 48 2.60 -8.04 9.09
C LEU A 48 3.29 -6.68 9.05
N GLU A 49 4.38 -6.48 9.79
CA GLU A 49 5.13 -5.23 9.74
C GLU A 49 5.59 -4.90 8.33
N LYS A 50 6.18 -5.86 7.59
CA LYS A 50 6.65 -5.59 6.22
C LYS A 50 5.50 -5.14 5.32
N ARG A 51 4.36 -5.83 5.37
CA ARG A 51 3.17 -5.43 4.62
C ARG A 51 2.63 -4.06 5.04
N TRP A 52 2.67 -3.75 6.33
CA TRP A 52 2.24 -2.45 6.84
C TRP A 52 3.17 -1.34 6.34
N VAL A 53 4.49 -1.55 6.40
CA VAL A 53 5.50 -0.64 5.84
C VAL A 53 5.26 -0.46 4.34
N GLU A 54 5.12 -1.55 3.57
CA GLU A 54 4.82 -1.51 2.14
C GLU A 54 3.56 -0.70 1.82
N LYS A 55 2.50 -0.85 2.63
CA LYS A 55 1.27 -0.07 2.48
C LYS A 55 1.46 1.41 2.85
N LEU A 56 2.28 1.74 3.84
CA LEU A 56 2.60 3.12 4.22
C LEU A 56 3.39 3.85 3.12
N ILE A 57 4.30 3.13 2.46
CA ILE A 57 5.12 3.65 1.33
C ILE A 57 4.53 3.33 -0.05
N ALA A 58 3.27 2.89 -0.11
CA ALA A 58 2.63 2.60 -1.40
C ALA A 58 2.48 3.90 -2.20
N LEU A 59 2.03 4.95 -1.55
CA LEU A 59 1.84 6.27 -2.15
C LEU A 59 2.97 7.24 -1.81
N THR A 60 3.67 7.00 -0.70
CA THR A 60 4.80 7.81 -0.27
C THR A 60 6.10 7.09 -0.63
N ALA A 61 7.11 7.77 -1.17
CA ALA A 61 8.35 7.09 -1.53
C ALA A 61 9.13 6.62 -0.29
N PRO A 62 9.97 5.57 -0.39
CA PRO A 62 10.82 5.11 0.71
C PRO A 62 11.76 6.18 1.29
N LEU A 63 12.17 7.15 0.46
CA LEU A 63 13.01 8.27 0.86
C LEU A 63 12.46 9.56 0.23
N ARG A 64 12.48 10.64 1.00
CA ARG A 64 12.08 11.97 0.56
C ARG A 64 13.21 12.95 0.74
N VAL A 65 13.34 13.85 -0.23
CA VAL A 65 14.23 15.00 -0.17
C VAL A 65 13.35 16.24 -0.21
N THR A 66 13.21 16.92 0.92
CA THR A 66 12.34 18.10 1.08
C THR A 66 13.16 19.38 1.12
N PRO A 67 12.71 20.48 0.49
CA PRO A 67 13.39 21.75 0.59
C PRO A 67 13.39 22.29 2.02
N THR A 68 14.51 22.87 2.44
CA THR A 68 14.63 23.56 3.74
C THR A 68 14.26 25.04 3.61
N PRO A 69 14.11 25.78 4.72
CA PRO A 69 13.98 27.24 4.66
C PRO A 69 15.11 27.94 3.91
N ALA A 70 16.32 27.35 3.86
CA ALA A 70 17.43 27.91 3.09
C ALA A 70 17.17 27.87 1.57
N TYR A 71 16.44 26.87 1.07
CA TYR A 71 16.02 26.81 -0.33
C TYR A 71 15.01 27.92 -0.65
N TYR A 72 13.96 28.04 0.17
CA TYR A 72 12.90 29.03 -0.07
C TYR A 72 13.39 30.49 0.05
N ASN A 73 14.39 30.74 0.90
CA ASN A 73 15.05 32.04 1.07
C ASN A 73 16.24 32.27 0.12
N SER A 74 16.52 31.34 -0.79
CA SER A 74 17.59 31.48 -1.77
C SER A 74 17.18 32.39 -2.92
N TYR A 75 18.17 33.08 -3.50
CA TYR A 75 18.00 33.81 -4.76
C TYR A 75 17.35 32.93 -5.83
N TYR A 76 17.81 31.67 -5.96
CA TYR A 76 17.34 30.74 -6.98
C TYR A 76 15.82 30.49 -6.94
N HIS A 77 15.23 30.41 -5.75
CA HIS A 77 13.78 30.24 -5.59
C HIS A 77 13.01 31.55 -5.76
N GLN A 78 13.49 32.63 -5.15
CA GLN A 78 12.76 33.91 -5.10
C GLN A 78 12.77 34.64 -6.45
N ILE A 79 13.80 34.46 -7.28
CA ILE A 79 13.98 35.21 -8.53
C ILE A 79 12.84 35.03 -9.54
N ASP A 80 12.14 33.89 -9.51
CA ASP A 80 11.00 33.66 -10.40
C ASP A 80 9.84 34.62 -10.15
N SER A 81 9.69 35.11 -8.91
CA SER A 81 8.59 36.01 -8.54
C SER A 81 8.68 37.40 -9.19
N ILE A 82 9.89 37.81 -9.62
CA ILE A 82 10.14 39.13 -10.21
C ILE A 82 10.55 39.05 -11.69
N SER A 83 10.67 37.85 -12.25
CA SER A 83 11.09 37.66 -13.64
C SER A 83 9.93 37.52 -14.61
N GLU A 84 9.97 38.28 -15.69
CA GLU A 84 9.02 38.18 -16.81
C GLU A 84 9.06 36.78 -17.44
N LYS A 85 10.26 36.17 -17.60
CA LYS A 85 10.43 34.81 -18.15
C LYS A 85 9.82 33.71 -17.28
N SER A 86 9.52 34.02 -16.02
CA SER A 86 8.79 33.15 -15.10
C SER A 86 7.33 33.59 -14.90
N ASN A 87 6.82 34.53 -15.70
CA ASN A 87 5.50 35.12 -15.57
C ASN A 87 5.22 35.67 -14.16
N TYR A 88 6.25 36.17 -13.47
CA TYR A 88 6.15 36.69 -12.11
C TYR A 88 5.56 35.69 -11.10
N SER A 89 5.74 34.39 -11.34
CA SER A 89 5.21 33.32 -10.49
C SER A 89 6.33 32.41 -10.02
N LEU A 90 6.32 32.07 -8.73
CA LEU A 90 7.26 31.11 -8.16
C LEU A 90 7.10 29.76 -8.86
N LYS A 91 8.22 29.20 -9.33
CA LYS A 91 8.21 27.91 -10.02
C LYS A 91 8.33 26.76 -9.04
N THR A 92 7.61 25.70 -9.34
CA THR A 92 7.69 24.47 -8.57
C THR A 92 8.96 23.69 -8.88
N LEU A 93 9.27 22.65 -8.08
CA LEU A 93 10.47 21.82 -8.32
C LEU A 93 10.44 21.15 -9.71
N SER A 94 9.26 20.73 -10.16
CA SER A 94 9.07 20.11 -11.48
C SER A 94 9.26 21.10 -12.63
N GLU A 95 8.78 22.33 -12.46
CA GLU A 95 8.97 23.40 -13.44
C GLU A 95 10.43 23.84 -13.50
N LYS A 96 11.10 23.97 -12.35
CA LYS A 96 12.56 24.23 -12.28
C LYS A 96 13.38 23.14 -12.96
N LEU A 97 12.99 21.87 -12.80
CA LEU A 97 13.68 20.73 -13.42
C LEU A 97 13.58 20.77 -14.95
N THR A 98 12.43 21.17 -15.49
CA THR A 98 12.17 21.22 -16.93
C THR A 98 12.54 22.54 -17.60
N ALA A 99 12.78 23.60 -16.82
CA ALA A 99 13.17 24.91 -17.32
C ALA A 99 14.51 24.88 -18.08
N ASP A 100 14.57 25.55 -19.23
CA ASP A 100 15.78 25.62 -20.06
C ASP A 100 16.91 26.39 -19.36
N SER A 101 16.59 27.51 -18.70
CA SER A 101 17.54 28.33 -17.95
C SER A 101 17.29 28.24 -16.45
N SER A 102 18.38 28.06 -15.68
CA SER A 102 18.36 28.08 -14.22
C SER A 102 18.23 29.49 -13.64
N ASN A 103 18.67 30.52 -14.38
CA ASN A 103 18.46 31.92 -14.04
C ASN A 103 17.54 32.57 -15.08
N PRO A 104 16.27 32.84 -14.74
CA PRO A 104 15.34 33.51 -15.65
C PRO A 104 15.52 35.03 -15.67
N TYR A 105 16.24 35.61 -14.70
CA TYR A 105 16.36 37.05 -14.52
C TYR A 105 17.00 37.78 -15.70
N ASP A 106 16.42 38.91 -16.07
CA ASP A 106 16.91 39.81 -17.09
C ASP A 106 16.89 41.27 -16.59
N PRO A 107 18.07 41.89 -16.32
CA PRO A 107 18.15 43.25 -15.79
C PRO A 107 17.51 44.33 -16.68
N SER A 108 17.26 44.03 -17.96
CA SER A 108 16.67 44.98 -18.89
C SER A 108 15.14 45.05 -18.83
N THR A 109 14.49 43.98 -18.40
CA THR A 109 13.03 43.85 -18.35
C THR A 109 12.49 43.70 -16.93
N ASP A 110 13.28 43.08 -16.05
CA ASP A 110 12.83 42.68 -14.72
C ASP A 110 13.10 43.76 -13.67
N VAL A 111 12.35 43.70 -12.57
CA VAL A 111 12.53 44.61 -11.43
C VAL A 111 13.89 44.37 -10.77
N GLU A 112 14.49 45.41 -10.21
CA GLU A 112 15.75 45.30 -9.48
C GLU A 112 15.61 44.35 -8.29
N VAL A 113 16.62 43.50 -8.09
CA VAL A 113 16.61 42.50 -7.01
C VAL A 113 16.68 43.21 -5.66
N PRO A 114 15.76 42.94 -4.72
CA PRO A 114 15.78 43.57 -3.40
C PRO A 114 17.10 43.35 -2.63
N GLU A 115 17.62 44.39 -1.98
CA GLU A 115 18.88 44.34 -1.23
C GLU A 115 18.86 43.35 -0.04
N ASN A 116 17.68 43.01 0.46
CA ASN A 116 17.51 42.09 1.59
C ASN A 116 17.53 40.61 1.18
N TRP A 117 17.61 40.29 -0.11
CA TRP A 117 17.67 38.91 -0.58
C TRP A 117 19.08 38.33 -0.41
N SER A 118 19.14 37.01 -0.28
CA SER A 118 20.40 36.29 -0.30
C SER A 118 21.09 36.51 -1.66
N PRO A 119 22.42 36.70 -1.72
CA PRO A 119 23.12 36.80 -3.00
C PRO A 119 23.01 35.49 -3.81
N PRO A 120 23.16 35.56 -5.15
CA PRO A 120 23.14 34.36 -5.98
C PRO A 120 24.26 33.40 -5.59
N ASP A 121 23.91 32.14 -5.30
CA ASP A 121 24.88 31.07 -5.07
C ASP A 121 25.46 30.63 -6.41
N LEU A 122 26.77 30.84 -6.60
CA LEU A 122 27.47 30.55 -7.84
C LEU A 122 28.26 29.24 -7.69
N ASP A 123 28.29 28.45 -8.76
CA ASP A 123 29.17 27.30 -8.86
C ASP A 123 30.65 27.74 -9.10
N PRO A 124 31.61 26.81 -9.03
CA PRO A 124 33.03 27.13 -9.28
C PRO A 124 33.32 27.71 -10.67
N GLU A 125 32.40 27.56 -11.63
CA GLU A 125 32.49 28.12 -12.98
C GLU A 125 31.89 29.54 -13.08
N GLY A 126 31.35 30.07 -11.99
CA GLY A 126 30.72 31.39 -11.92
C GLY A 126 29.28 31.42 -12.46
N LYS A 127 28.66 30.26 -12.73
CA LYS A 127 27.25 30.16 -13.13
C LYS A 127 26.35 30.03 -11.91
N LEU A 128 25.09 30.45 -12.02
CA LEU A 128 24.11 30.25 -10.96
C LEU A 128 23.95 28.75 -10.68
N LYS A 129 24.15 28.36 -9.42
CA LYS A 129 24.00 27.00 -8.98
C LYS A 129 22.52 26.61 -9.04
N ASP A 130 22.25 25.50 -9.73
CA ASP A 130 20.92 24.90 -9.79
C ASP A 130 20.80 23.76 -8.76
N PRO A 131 20.27 24.02 -7.54
CA PRO A 131 20.16 22.99 -6.51
C PRO A 131 19.17 21.88 -6.88
N VAL A 132 18.18 22.15 -7.75
CA VAL A 132 17.16 21.19 -8.16
C VAL A 132 17.74 20.20 -9.16
N LYS A 133 18.30 20.69 -10.28
CA LYS A 133 18.91 19.82 -11.30
C LYS A 133 20.05 18.99 -10.71
N LYS A 134 20.93 19.60 -9.90
CA LYS A 134 22.01 18.89 -9.21
C LYS A 134 21.50 17.81 -8.26
N ALA A 135 20.44 18.06 -7.49
CA ALA A 135 19.85 17.04 -6.63
C ALA A 135 19.35 15.84 -7.44
N PHE A 136 18.62 16.08 -8.54
CA PHE A 136 18.14 15.02 -9.43
C PHE A 136 19.28 14.22 -10.07
N GLU A 137 20.35 14.89 -10.51
CA GLU A 137 21.55 14.26 -11.07
C GLU A 137 22.26 13.38 -10.05
N ILE A 138 22.50 13.88 -8.84
CA ILE A 138 23.16 13.13 -7.76
C ILE A 138 22.32 11.92 -7.35
N ILE A 139 21.00 12.09 -7.22
CA ILE A 139 20.12 10.96 -6.87
C ILE A 139 20.15 9.89 -7.96
N LYS A 140 20.02 10.26 -9.24
CA LYS A 140 20.08 9.29 -10.36
C LYS A 140 21.46 8.65 -10.53
N GLY A 141 22.53 9.38 -10.21
CA GLY A 141 23.91 8.96 -10.42
C GLY A 141 24.54 8.20 -9.25
N LEU A 142 23.79 7.92 -8.17
CA LEU A 142 24.37 7.31 -6.97
C LEU A 142 24.88 5.88 -7.25
N PRO A 143 26.19 5.60 -7.08
CA PRO A 143 26.76 4.33 -7.51
C PRO A 143 26.27 3.16 -6.66
N GLY A 144 25.83 2.10 -7.34
CA GLY A 144 25.38 0.84 -6.73
C GLY A 144 23.89 0.80 -6.38
N TYR A 145 23.11 1.83 -6.71
CA TYR A 145 21.67 1.89 -6.44
C TYR A 145 20.88 2.33 -7.68
N ASP A 146 19.76 1.66 -7.94
CA ASP A 146 18.77 2.08 -8.95
C ASP A 146 17.74 3.01 -8.30
N LEU A 147 18.07 4.31 -8.22
CA LEU A 147 17.23 5.33 -7.60
C LEU A 147 16.42 6.06 -8.67
N LYS A 148 15.10 6.16 -8.44
CA LYS A 148 14.16 6.87 -9.33
C LYS A 148 13.59 8.10 -8.61
N PRO A 149 14.19 9.29 -8.82
CA PRO A 149 13.67 10.53 -8.26
C PRO A 149 12.51 11.07 -9.10
N LYS A 150 11.45 11.50 -8.43
CA LYS A 150 10.29 12.17 -9.01
C LYS A 150 9.88 13.32 -8.10
N ALA A 151 9.73 14.52 -8.64
CA ALA A 151 9.19 15.66 -7.89
C ALA A 151 7.71 15.40 -7.56
N TYR A 152 7.30 15.81 -6.37
CA TYR A 152 5.91 15.78 -5.95
C TYR A 152 5.53 17.11 -5.31
N GLU A 153 4.24 17.41 -5.40
CA GLU A 153 3.65 18.60 -4.82
C GLU A 153 2.40 18.26 -4.05
N ILE A 154 2.18 18.99 -2.97
CA ILE A 154 0.99 18.88 -2.14
C ILE A 154 0.42 20.27 -1.93
N ALA A 155 -0.80 20.47 -2.41
CA ALA A 155 -1.57 21.68 -2.21
C ALA A 155 -2.76 21.41 -1.29
N ALA A 156 -3.24 22.42 -0.56
CA ALA A 156 -4.49 22.35 0.19
C ALA A 156 -5.62 22.98 -0.64
N GLY A 157 -6.77 22.31 -0.70
CA GLY A 157 -7.95 22.84 -1.38
C GLY A 157 -9.24 22.28 -0.79
N THR A 158 -10.34 23.01 -0.93
CA THR A 158 -11.66 22.46 -0.57
C THR A 158 -12.25 21.82 -1.80
N VAL A 159 -12.42 20.50 -1.78
CA VAL A 159 -13.10 19.81 -2.87
C VAL A 159 -14.58 19.79 -2.58
N ARG A 160 -15.40 20.12 -3.57
CA ARG A 160 -16.85 19.98 -3.51
C ARG A 160 -17.29 19.09 -4.66
N LEU A 161 -17.62 17.85 -4.31
CA LEU A 161 -18.19 16.87 -5.24
C LEU A 161 -19.70 16.86 -5.11
N ARG A 162 -20.39 16.63 -6.22
CA ARG A 162 -21.84 16.47 -6.26
C ARG A 162 -22.18 15.13 -6.90
N LEU A 163 -22.95 14.33 -6.16
CA LEU A 163 -23.50 13.06 -6.64
C LEU A 163 -24.68 13.34 -7.58
N LEU A 164 -24.60 12.84 -8.82
CA LEU A 164 -25.70 12.93 -9.78
C LEU A 164 -26.47 11.60 -9.76
N ARG A 165 -27.43 11.46 -8.83
CA ARG A 165 -28.25 10.23 -8.71
C ARG A 165 -29.47 10.28 -9.65
N HIS A 166 -29.61 9.25 -10.48
CA HIS A 166 -30.79 9.06 -11.33
C HIS A 166 -31.86 8.22 -10.59
N THR A 167 -32.53 8.80 -9.57
CA THR A 167 -33.70 8.16 -8.92
C THR A 167 -35.01 8.75 -9.46
N LYS A 168 -36.06 7.90 -9.59
CA LYS A 168 -37.40 8.33 -10.01
C LYS A 168 -38.07 9.28 -9.01
N ASP A 169 -37.69 9.19 -7.74
CA ASP A 169 -38.06 10.13 -6.69
C ASP A 169 -36.82 10.92 -6.27
N PRO A 170 -36.71 12.21 -6.63
CA PRO A 170 -35.77 13.10 -5.98
C PRO A 170 -36.32 13.33 -4.56
N LEU A 171 -35.90 12.51 -3.59
CA LEU A 171 -36.09 12.87 -2.19
C LEU A 171 -35.49 14.26 -1.98
N PRO A 172 -36.26 15.24 -1.45
CA PRO A 172 -35.73 16.59 -1.22
C PRO A 172 -34.49 16.50 -0.34
N GLY A 173 -33.36 17.04 -0.82
CA GLY A 173 -32.11 17.12 -0.04
C GLY A 173 -31.08 16.00 -0.26
N LEU A 174 -31.29 15.03 -1.15
CA LEU A 174 -30.32 13.92 -1.39
C LEU A 174 -29.57 14.00 -2.74
N THR A 175 -29.85 14.99 -3.59
CA THR A 175 -29.15 15.24 -4.88
C THR A 175 -27.86 16.06 -4.72
N GLN A 176 -27.46 16.32 -3.47
CA GLN A 176 -26.25 17.03 -3.09
C GLN A 176 -25.69 16.36 -1.84
N ALA A 177 -24.93 15.27 -1.99
CA ALA A 177 -23.92 15.00 -0.99
C ALA A 177 -22.72 15.87 -1.35
N SER A 178 -22.70 17.12 -0.88
CA SER A 178 -21.48 17.91 -0.88
C SER A 178 -20.54 17.30 0.15
N LEU A 179 -19.58 16.49 -0.32
CA LEU A 179 -18.41 16.18 0.50
C LEU A 179 -17.52 17.42 0.48
N SER A 180 -17.92 18.47 1.22
CA SER A 180 -17.09 19.65 1.48
C SER A 180 -16.11 19.30 2.60
N GLN A 181 -15.06 18.56 2.26
CA GLN A 181 -13.94 18.37 3.16
C GLN A 181 -12.72 19.05 2.53
N ALA A 182 -11.96 19.80 3.34
CA ALA A 182 -10.63 20.24 2.95
C ALA A 182 -9.81 19.00 2.61
N GLY A 183 -9.42 18.88 1.33
CA GLY A 183 -8.62 17.81 0.79
C GLY A 183 -7.19 18.28 0.59
N TYR A 184 -6.23 17.41 0.89
CA TYR A 184 -4.85 17.58 0.43
C TYR A 184 -4.78 17.04 -1.00
N LEU A 185 -4.34 17.86 -1.93
CA LEU A 185 -4.22 17.52 -3.34
C LEU A 185 -2.76 17.17 -3.64
N GLY A 186 -2.51 15.92 -3.98
CA GLY A 186 -1.18 15.45 -4.37
C GLY A 186 -1.04 15.36 -5.88
N SER A 187 0.09 15.80 -6.41
CA SER A 187 0.47 15.51 -7.79
C SER A 187 0.57 13.99 -8.01
N LEU A 188 -0.05 13.48 -9.07
CA LEU A 188 0.02 12.08 -9.44
C LEU A 188 1.45 11.66 -9.81
N ASP A 189 2.05 10.75 -9.05
CA ASP A 189 3.26 10.04 -9.46
C ASP A 189 2.92 8.95 -10.48
N ASN A 190 2.99 9.31 -11.75
CA ASN A 190 2.63 8.44 -12.87
C ASN A 190 3.57 7.25 -13.07
N GLU A 191 4.75 7.23 -12.45
CA GLU A 191 5.74 6.16 -12.56
C GLU A 191 5.76 5.24 -11.33
N ASN A 192 4.88 5.49 -10.36
CA ASN A 192 4.81 4.71 -9.13
C ASN A 192 4.24 3.29 -9.36
N PRO A 193 5.05 2.21 -9.23
CA PRO A 193 4.56 0.84 -9.38
C PRO A 193 3.56 0.43 -8.28
N SER A 194 3.70 0.99 -7.08
CA SER A 194 2.82 0.70 -5.95
C SER A 194 1.46 1.36 -6.11
N LEU A 195 1.38 2.51 -6.79
CA LEU A 195 0.11 3.14 -7.15
C LEU A 195 -0.73 2.21 -8.03
N LEU A 196 -0.12 1.55 -9.02
CA LEU A 196 -0.83 0.61 -9.89
C LEU A 196 -1.52 -0.51 -9.12
N LYS A 197 -0.89 -1.01 -8.05
CA LYS A 197 -1.46 -2.03 -7.16
C LYS A 197 -2.55 -1.48 -6.24
N ALA A 198 -2.49 -0.18 -5.94
CA ALA A 198 -3.46 0.52 -5.12
C ALA A 198 -4.72 0.94 -5.89
N LEU A 199 -4.69 1.04 -7.23
CA LEU A 199 -5.85 1.41 -8.03
C LEU A 199 -6.98 0.39 -7.86
N LEU A 200 -8.19 0.87 -7.55
CA LEU A 200 -9.36 0.03 -7.35
C LEU A 200 -10.02 -0.31 -8.70
N PRO A 201 -10.57 -1.52 -8.84
CA PRO A 201 -11.26 -1.92 -10.06
C PRO A 201 -12.55 -1.12 -10.27
N VAL A 202 -12.87 -0.87 -11.54
CA VAL A 202 -14.11 -0.21 -11.94
C VAL A 202 -15.28 -1.20 -11.87
N HIS A 203 -16.41 -0.80 -11.29
CA HIS A 203 -17.60 -1.64 -11.13
C HIS A 203 -18.68 -1.32 -12.17
N GLU A 204 -19.69 -2.17 -12.31
CA GLU A 204 -20.82 -1.99 -13.26
C GLU A 204 -21.54 -0.65 -13.06
N ASN A 205 -21.80 -0.27 -11.80
CA ASN A 205 -22.47 0.98 -11.45
C ASN A 205 -21.67 2.22 -11.87
N ASP A 206 -20.34 2.14 -11.82
CA ASP A 206 -19.46 3.24 -12.23
C ASP A 206 -19.59 3.52 -13.72
N ILE A 207 -19.62 2.48 -14.54
CA ILE A 207 -19.67 2.60 -16.01
C ILE A 207 -21.03 3.13 -16.45
N ASN A 208 -22.09 2.67 -15.80
CA ASN A 208 -23.43 3.23 -16.02
C ASN A 208 -23.48 4.71 -15.62
N ASN A 209 -22.98 5.08 -14.43
CA ASN A 209 -22.95 6.48 -13.99
C ASN A 209 -22.13 7.37 -14.93
N LEU A 210 -20.96 6.89 -15.35
CA LEU A 210 -20.09 7.58 -16.29
C LEU A 210 -20.82 7.84 -17.61
N MET A 211 -21.48 6.83 -18.20
CA MET A 211 -22.28 7.01 -19.41
C MET A 211 -23.39 8.07 -19.24
N TYR A 212 -24.10 8.05 -18.10
CA TYR A 212 -25.12 9.05 -17.80
C TYR A 212 -24.53 10.46 -17.67
N SER A 213 -23.40 10.57 -16.98
CA SER A 213 -22.69 11.83 -16.76
C SER A 213 -22.37 12.51 -18.09
N LEU A 214 -22.01 11.78 -19.16
CA LEU A 214 -21.63 12.36 -20.46
C LEU A 214 -22.71 13.27 -21.07
N SER A 215 -23.98 13.06 -20.71
CA SER A 215 -25.13 13.84 -21.19
C SER A 215 -25.40 15.15 -20.48
N ILE A 216 -24.70 15.40 -19.38
CA ILE A 216 -24.89 16.57 -18.52
C ILE A 216 -23.83 17.62 -18.90
N ASP A 217 -24.20 18.90 -18.88
CA ASP A 217 -23.26 20.00 -19.08
C ASP A 217 -22.59 20.43 -17.76
N SER A 218 -21.42 21.04 -17.86
CA SER A 218 -20.56 21.44 -16.76
C SER A 218 -20.69 22.92 -16.36
N ASP A 219 -21.28 23.75 -17.22
CA ASP A 219 -21.21 25.22 -17.11
C ASP A 219 -22.36 25.81 -16.28
N ASN A 220 -23.52 25.15 -16.23
CA ASN A 220 -24.75 25.68 -15.62
C ASN A 220 -25.16 24.96 -14.32
N PHE A 221 -24.19 24.62 -13.46
CA PHE A 221 -24.45 24.05 -12.13
C PHE A 221 -24.95 25.14 -11.15
N GLN A 222 -26.21 25.55 -11.27
CA GLN A 222 -26.83 26.37 -10.21
C GLN A 222 -26.97 25.53 -8.94
N GLU A 223 -26.35 25.99 -7.84
CA GLU A 223 -26.37 25.31 -6.54
C GLU A 223 -27.82 25.13 -6.02
N ASP A 224 -28.72 26.05 -6.39
CA ASP A 224 -30.10 26.10 -5.88
C ASP A 224 -31.14 25.38 -6.77
N ASN A 225 -30.77 24.90 -7.97
CA ASN A 225 -31.71 24.25 -8.90
C ASN A 225 -31.15 22.97 -9.55
N PRO A 226 -31.32 21.78 -8.92
CA PRO A 226 -30.86 20.51 -9.47
C PRO A 226 -31.53 20.10 -10.79
N GLN A 227 -32.72 20.64 -11.10
CA GLN A 227 -33.54 20.19 -12.23
C GLN A 227 -33.20 20.88 -13.55
N SER A 228 -32.37 21.94 -13.53
CA SER A 228 -31.98 22.70 -14.72
C SER A 228 -30.68 22.22 -15.37
N ALA A 229 -30.26 20.98 -15.12
CA ALA A 229 -29.09 20.41 -15.81
C ALA A 229 -29.39 20.33 -17.31
N GLU A 230 -28.93 21.34 -18.06
CA GLU A 230 -29.08 21.37 -19.51
C GLU A 230 -28.36 20.16 -20.12
N VAL A 231 -29.08 19.46 -20.99
CA VAL A 231 -28.51 18.36 -21.77
C VAL A 231 -27.55 18.96 -22.77
N VAL A 232 -26.31 18.47 -22.77
CA VAL A 232 -25.27 18.93 -23.69
C VAL A 232 -25.77 18.90 -25.14
N ASN A 233 -25.31 19.84 -25.97
CA ASN A 233 -25.58 19.82 -27.41
C ASN A 233 -25.40 18.40 -27.99
N ALA A 234 -26.36 17.96 -28.79
CA ALA A 234 -26.38 16.65 -29.43
C ALA A 234 -25.04 16.31 -30.12
N GLN A 235 -24.35 17.27 -30.74
CA GLN A 235 -23.04 17.02 -31.36
C GLN A 235 -21.98 16.55 -30.36
N VAL A 236 -21.85 17.27 -29.24
CA VAL A 236 -20.88 16.94 -28.18
C VAL A 236 -21.26 15.63 -27.50
N LEU A 237 -22.55 15.40 -27.24
CA LEU A 237 -23.03 14.13 -26.70
C LEU A 237 -22.64 12.95 -27.60
N ARG A 238 -22.81 13.08 -28.92
CA ARG A 238 -22.41 12.03 -29.87
C ARG A 238 -20.92 11.79 -29.85
N GLN A 239 -20.11 12.85 -29.82
CA GLN A 239 -18.65 12.72 -29.74
C GLN A 239 -18.22 11.99 -28.46
N ARG A 240 -18.75 12.39 -27.30
CA ARG A 240 -18.47 11.75 -26.01
C ARG A 240 -18.90 10.27 -26.00
N LEU A 241 -20.07 9.95 -26.55
CA LEU A 241 -20.54 8.57 -26.64
C LEU A 241 -19.71 7.72 -27.59
N LYS A 242 -19.29 8.26 -28.73
CA LYS A 242 -18.37 7.57 -29.64
C LYS A 242 -17.06 7.26 -28.96
N ASN A 243 -16.46 8.24 -28.27
CA ASN A 243 -15.24 8.04 -27.49
C ASN A 243 -15.42 7.00 -26.38
N PHE A 244 -16.53 7.06 -25.62
CA PHE A 244 -16.86 6.08 -24.59
C PHE A 244 -16.96 4.66 -25.14
N PHE A 245 -17.77 4.44 -26.18
CA PHE A 245 -17.97 3.10 -26.76
C PHE A 245 -16.79 2.61 -27.60
N ASN A 246 -15.83 3.46 -27.95
CA ASN A 246 -14.56 3.03 -28.54
C ASN A 246 -13.77 2.16 -27.55
N TYR A 247 -13.87 2.46 -26.25
CA TYR A 247 -13.11 1.77 -25.20
C TYR A 247 -13.97 0.91 -24.27
N VAL A 248 -15.29 0.96 -24.39
CA VAL A 248 -16.24 0.14 -23.62
C VAL A 248 -16.95 -0.84 -24.54
N LYS A 249 -16.70 -2.14 -24.33
CA LYS A 249 -17.46 -3.21 -25.01
C LYS A 249 -18.62 -3.65 -24.13
N VAL A 250 -19.83 -3.61 -24.70
CA VAL A 250 -21.05 -4.09 -24.06
C VAL A 250 -21.43 -5.42 -24.68
N GLU A 251 -21.54 -6.45 -23.85
CA GLU A 251 -21.97 -7.80 -24.25
C GLU A 251 -23.33 -8.18 -23.64
N GLN A 252 -23.73 -7.48 -22.56
CA GLN A 252 -24.96 -7.75 -21.82
C GLN A 252 -25.63 -6.45 -21.35
N LEU A 253 -26.95 -6.51 -21.23
CA LEU A 253 -27.80 -5.49 -20.60
C LEU A 253 -28.57 -6.11 -19.43
N ARG A 254 -28.84 -5.32 -18.40
CA ARG A 254 -29.64 -5.70 -17.23
C ARG A 254 -31.03 -5.06 -17.31
N THR A 255 -32.07 -5.85 -17.06
CA THR A 255 -33.45 -5.34 -16.94
C THR A 255 -33.65 -4.59 -15.61
N PRO A 256 -34.57 -3.61 -15.55
CA PRO A 256 -34.94 -2.98 -14.28
C PRO A 256 -35.46 -4.02 -13.27
N GLU A 257 -35.27 -3.79 -11.97
CA GLU A 257 -35.75 -4.67 -10.89
C GLU A 257 -37.26 -4.93 -10.93
N THR A 258 -38.05 -4.01 -11.50
CA THR A 258 -39.50 -4.17 -11.70
C THR A 258 -39.88 -5.10 -12.85
N GLY A 259 -38.89 -5.69 -13.53
CA GLY A 259 -39.06 -6.41 -14.78
C GLY A 259 -39.14 -5.48 -16.00
N TRP A 260 -39.11 -6.08 -17.18
CA TRP A 260 -39.12 -5.35 -18.45
C TRP A 260 -40.09 -5.96 -19.46
N THR A 261 -40.98 -5.14 -19.99
CA THR A 261 -41.89 -5.52 -21.07
C THR A 261 -41.35 -4.94 -22.37
N ILE A 262 -41.00 -5.81 -23.33
CA ILE A 262 -40.48 -5.39 -24.62
C ILE A 262 -41.66 -5.17 -25.57
N PRO A 263 -41.82 -3.96 -26.15
CA PRO A 263 -42.77 -3.75 -27.22
C PRO A 263 -42.49 -4.71 -28.39
N GLY A 264 -43.50 -5.48 -28.81
CA GLY A 264 -43.35 -6.45 -29.91
C GLY A 264 -42.94 -5.85 -31.26
N THR A 265 -43.02 -4.52 -31.41
CA THR A 265 -42.53 -3.78 -32.59
C THR A 265 -41.01 -3.68 -32.69
N LEU A 266 -40.28 -3.99 -31.61
CA LEU A 266 -38.82 -3.87 -31.52
C LEU A 266 -38.10 -5.22 -31.73
N LEU A 267 -38.84 -6.32 -31.77
CA LEU A 267 -38.32 -7.68 -31.88
C LEU A 267 -38.77 -8.31 -33.20
N ASN A 268 -37.90 -9.17 -33.75
CA ASN A 268 -38.16 -9.89 -35.00
C ASN A 268 -38.89 -11.23 -34.77
N SER A 269 -39.15 -11.61 -33.51
CA SER A 269 -39.71 -12.91 -33.11
C SER A 269 -40.78 -12.77 -32.00
N PRO A 270 -41.80 -13.66 -31.92
CA PRO A 270 -42.86 -13.57 -30.92
C PRO A 270 -42.41 -13.96 -29.50
N LEU A 271 -43.14 -13.41 -28.52
CA LEU A 271 -42.80 -13.06 -27.12
C LEU A 271 -42.54 -14.19 -26.09
N PRO A 272 -41.79 -13.84 -25.03
CA PRO A 272 -42.25 -13.87 -23.63
C PRO A 272 -42.86 -12.51 -23.19
N LYS A 273 -43.96 -12.52 -22.42
CA LYS A 273 -44.76 -11.32 -22.08
C LYS A 273 -44.05 -10.30 -21.16
N GLN A 274 -43.06 -10.73 -20.37
CA GLN A 274 -42.33 -9.88 -19.44
C GLN A 274 -41.04 -10.59 -19.01
N LEU A 275 -39.89 -9.93 -19.13
CA LEU A 275 -38.65 -10.43 -18.55
C LEU A 275 -38.61 -10.10 -17.05
N PRO A 276 -38.10 -11.02 -16.21
CA PRO A 276 -37.99 -10.78 -14.78
C PRO A 276 -37.03 -9.63 -14.48
N GLY A 277 -37.14 -9.08 -13.28
CA GLY A 277 -36.25 -8.01 -12.82
C GLY A 277 -34.82 -8.51 -12.68
N GLY A 278 -33.86 -7.66 -13.06
CA GLY A 278 -32.43 -7.98 -12.97
C GLY A 278 -31.92 -9.04 -13.96
N ALA A 279 -32.74 -9.48 -14.92
CA ALA A 279 -32.37 -10.43 -15.96
C ALA A 279 -31.25 -9.88 -16.85
N LEU A 280 -30.32 -10.78 -17.24
CA LEU A 280 -29.22 -10.46 -18.14
C LEU A 280 -29.57 -10.84 -19.57
N ILE A 281 -29.48 -9.85 -20.46
CA ILE A 281 -29.82 -9.97 -21.87
C ILE A 281 -28.54 -9.82 -22.68
N LYS A 282 -28.22 -10.79 -23.54
CA LYS A 282 -27.08 -10.68 -24.45
C LYS A 282 -27.37 -9.62 -25.51
N ALA A 283 -26.50 -8.61 -25.58
CA ALA A 283 -26.72 -7.42 -26.39
C ALA A 283 -25.39 -6.84 -26.89
N SER A 284 -25.40 -6.23 -28.06
CA SER A 284 -24.26 -5.52 -28.63
C SER A 284 -24.67 -4.14 -29.12
N LEU A 285 -23.76 -3.16 -29.04
CA LEU A 285 -24.05 -1.79 -29.45
C LEU A 285 -24.27 -1.71 -30.96
N PHE A 286 -25.40 -1.11 -31.37
CA PHE A 286 -25.60 -0.74 -32.77
C PHE A 286 -24.92 0.62 -33.04
N VAL A 287 -23.71 0.58 -33.60
CA VAL A 287 -22.80 1.74 -33.72
C VAL A 287 -23.43 2.92 -34.47
N ASP A 288 -24.16 2.66 -35.56
CA ASP A 288 -24.81 3.71 -36.37
C ASP A 288 -25.89 4.49 -35.59
N SER A 289 -26.40 3.93 -34.49
CA SER A 289 -27.32 4.67 -33.62
C SER A 289 -26.66 5.93 -33.07
N LEU A 290 -25.35 5.92 -32.84
CA LEU A 290 -24.63 7.05 -32.26
C LEU A 290 -24.68 8.31 -33.11
N ASP A 291 -24.83 8.22 -34.43
CA ASP A 291 -24.75 9.38 -35.32
C ASP A 291 -25.96 10.32 -35.24
N LYS A 292 -27.13 9.81 -34.83
CA LYS A 292 -28.40 10.56 -34.81
C LYS A 292 -28.95 10.81 -33.41
N ILE A 293 -28.21 10.46 -32.37
CA ILE A 293 -28.68 10.54 -30.98
C ILE A 293 -28.85 11.99 -30.52
N ARG A 294 -29.91 12.19 -29.74
CA ARG A 294 -30.19 13.42 -28.96
C ARG A 294 -30.37 13.13 -27.46
N HIS A 295 -30.65 11.88 -27.08
CA HIS A 295 -30.82 11.44 -25.70
C HIS A 295 -30.23 10.04 -25.51
N LEU A 296 -29.59 9.78 -24.37
CA LEU A 296 -28.98 8.49 -24.01
C LEU A 296 -29.95 7.32 -24.14
N ARG A 297 -31.21 7.51 -23.74
CA ARG A 297 -32.24 6.46 -23.80
C ARG A 297 -32.52 5.94 -25.21
N LYS A 298 -32.09 6.66 -26.25
CA LYS A 298 -32.28 6.27 -27.66
C LYS A 298 -31.11 5.48 -28.25
N ILE A 299 -30.01 5.26 -27.50
CA ILE A 299 -28.92 4.37 -27.94
C ILE A 299 -29.52 3.00 -28.24
N GLN A 300 -29.24 2.43 -29.40
CA GLN A 300 -29.81 1.14 -29.81
C GLN A 300 -28.81 0.02 -29.56
N PHE A 301 -29.33 -1.12 -29.12
CA PHE A 301 -28.58 -2.35 -28.95
C PHE A 301 -29.26 -3.47 -29.74
N ASP A 302 -28.46 -4.23 -30.47
CA ASP A 302 -28.90 -5.47 -31.10
C ASP A 302 -28.87 -6.57 -30.03
N VAL A 303 -30.04 -7.09 -29.67
CA VAL A 303 -30.21 -8.16 -28.68
C VAL A 303 -30.36 -9.50 -29.38
N ASN A 304 -29.73 -10.52 -28.81
CA ASN A 304 -29.77 -11.87 -29.34
C ASN A 304 -29.56 -12.88 -28.21
N PHE A 305 -30.64 -13.48 -27.70
CA PHE A 305 -30.62 -14.39 -26.56
C PHE A 305 -31.78 -15.40 -26.62
N ASP A 306 -31.59 -16.54 -25.98
CA ASP A 306 -32.63 -17.55 -25.81
C ASP A 306 -33.37 -17.32 -24.49
N TRP A 307 -34.70 -17.38 -24.52
CA TRP A 307 -35.54 -17.28 -23.33
C TRP A 307 -36.68 -18.29 -23.39
N GLU A 308 -36.81 -19.13 -22.36
CA GLU A 308 -37.85 -20.18 -22.27
C GLU A 308 -37.93 -21.10 -23.51
N GLY A 309 -36.80 -21.30 -24.19
CA GLY A 309 -36.71 -22.14 -25.39
C GLY A 309 -37.00 -21.41 -26.72
N GLU A 310 -37.34 -20.13 -26.67
CA GLU A 310 -37.56 -19.27 -27.84
C GLU A 310 -36.36 -18.34 -28.06
N HIS A 311 -35.94 -18.21 -29.31
CA HIS A 311 -34.82 -17.35 -29.69
C HIS A 311 -35.30 -15.92 -29.94
N VAL A 312 -34.89 -14.99 -29.08
CA VAL A 312 -35.28 -13.58 -29.13
C VAL A 312 -34.17 -12.76 -29.76
N ALA A 313 -34.45 -12.22 -30.95
CA ALA A 313 -33.57 -11.28 -31.64
C ALA A 313 -34.30 -10.01 -32.05
N GLY A 314 -33.62 -8.87 -31.97
CA GLY A 314 -34.19 -7.58 -32.35
C GLY A 314 -33.30 -6.42 -31.96
N ARG A 315 -33.85 -5.22 -32.09
CA ARG A 315 -33.13 -3.98 -31.76
C ARG A 315 -33.92 -3.19 -30.75
N VAL A 316 -33.29 -2.94 -29.61
CA VAL A 316 -33.95 -2.31 -28.47
C VAL A 316 -33.22 -1.03 -28.08
N PRO A 317 -33.95 0.05 -27.75
CA PRO A 317 -33.35 1.23 -27.14
C PRO A 317 -32.84 0.89 -25.73
N LEU A 318 -31.78 1.57 -25.30
CA LEU A 318 -31.28 1.49 -23.93
C LEU A 318 -32.41 1.78 -22.93
N GLY A 319 -33.23 2.81 -23.16
CA GLY A 319 -34.44 3.04 -22.38
C GLY A 319 -34.18 3.12 -20.87
N TYR A 320 -34.61 2.07 -20.14
CA TYR A 320 -34.39 1.87 -18.70
C TYR A 320 -33.42 0.72 -18.37
N LEU A 321 -32.84 0.09 -19.39
CA LEU A 321 -31.83 -0.95 -19.25
C LEU A 321 -30.51 -0.34 -18.78
N GLN A 322 -29.73 -1.16 -18.08
CA GLN A 322 -28.38 -0.82 -17.65
C GLN A 322 -27.37 -1.69 -18.37
N LEU A 323 -26.15 -1.18 -18.56
CA LEU A 323 -25.04 -1.99 -19.07
C LEU A 323 -24.67 -3.02 -18.01
N ALA A 324 -24.60 -4.30 -18.39
CA ALA A 324 -24.22 -5.38 -17.48
C ALA A 324 -22.86 -5.97 -17.87
N ASN A 325 -21.98 -6.18 -16.88
CA ASN A 325 -20.62 -6.68 -17.10
C ASN A 325 -19.84 -6.03 -18.26
N PRO A 326 -19.87 -4.69 -18.45
CA PRO A 326 -19.16 -4.06 -19.55
C PRO A 326 -17.65 -4.24 -19.42
N ARG A 327 -16.98 -4.54 -20.54
CA ARG A 327 -15.52 -4.66 -20.59
C ARG A 327 -14.91 -3.30 -20.89
N LEU A 328 -14.23 -2.74 -19.88
CA LEU A 328 -13.54 -1.46 -19.94
C LEU A 328 -12.08 -1.66 -20.34
N GLN A 329 -11.61 -0.94 -21.36
CA GLN A 329 -10.18 -0.87 -21.66
C GLN A 329 -9.51 0.19 -20.77
N THR A 330 -8.58 -0.24 -19.92
CA THR A 330 -7.80 0.63 -19.03
C THR A 330 -6.31 0.66 -19.36
N SER A 331 -5.83 -0.23 -20.23
CA SER A 331 -4.43 -0.35 -20.64
C SER A 331 -4.29 -0.16 -22.14
N PHE A 332 -3.33 0.68 -22.53
CA PHE A 332 -3.08 1.11 -23.90
C PHE A 332 -1.59 0.95 -24.24
N ALA A 333 -1.29 0.63 -25.50
CA ALA A 333 0.09 0.54 -25.98
C ALA A 333 0.74 1.92 -26.12
N THR A 334 -0.03 2.91 -26.59
CA THR A 334 0.37 4.31 -26.73
C THR A 334 -0.70 5.21 -26.15
N LYS A 335 -0.34 6.45 -25.79
CA LYS A 335 -1.32 7.43 -25.30
C LYS A 335 -2.42 7.63 -26.37
N PRO A 336 -3.70 7.41 -26.05
CA PRO A 336 -4.78 7.57 -27.01
C PRO A 336 -4.94 9.05 -27.40
N GLN A 337 -5.29 9.33 -28.66
CA GLN A 337 -5.56 10.68 -29.14
C GLN A 337 -6.80 11.27 -28.46
N GLU A 338 -7.90 10.51 -28.44
CA GLU A 338 -9.09 10.81 -27.64
C GLU A 338 -8.97 10.09 -26.29
N GLN A 339 -8.78 10.86 -25.22
CA GLN A 339 -8.58 10.29 -23.89
C GLN A 339 -9.90 9.71 -23.36
N PRO A 340 -9.87 8.54 -22.69
CA PRO A 340 -11.04 8.01 -22.00
C PRO A 340 -11.41 8.89 -20.81
N PHE A 341 -12.65 8.75 -20.31
CA PHE A 341 -13.14 9.53 -19.16
C PHE A 341 -12.80 8.88 -17.79
N TRP A 342 -11.82 7.97 -17.75
CA TRP A 342 -11.33 7.29 -16.56
C TRP A 342 -9.80 7.25 -16.59
N PHE A 343 -9.17 6.92 -15.46
CA PHE A 343 -7.72 6.74 -15.43
C PHE A 343 -7.27 5.62 -16.38
N TYR A 344 -6.12 5.78 -17.02
CA TYR A 344 -5.62 4.76 -17.93
C TYR A 344 -4.11 4.58 -17.82
N GLN A 345 -3.65 3.42 -18.26
CA GLN A 345 -2.26 3.00 -18.20
C GLN A 345 -1.70 2.93 -19.62
N VAL A 346 -0.48 3.44 -19.81
CA VAL A 346 0.24 3.34 -21.08
C VAL A 346 1.48 2.46 -20.88
N GLN A 347 1.56 1.40 -21.67
CA GLN A 347 2.73 0.52 -21.67
C GLN A 347 3.95 1.30 -22.16
N THR A 348 5.07 1.11 -21.47
CA THR A 348 6.33 1.78 -21.76
C THR A 348 7.43 0.74 -21.82
N ASP A 349 8.45 0.98 -22.65
CA ASP A 349 9.60 0.05 -22.78
C ASP A 349 10.32 -0.16 -21.43
N GLN A 350 10.23 0.84 -20.55
CA GLN A 350 10.65 0.76 -19.15
C GLN A 350 9.45 0.33 -18.29
N LYS A 351 9.51 -0.85 -17.66
CA LYS A 351 8.54 -1.27 -16.62
C LYS A 351 8.78 -0.45 -15.35
N PRO A 352 7.72 0.00 -14.63
CA PRO A 352 6.27 -0.24 -14.77
C PRO A 352 5.55 0.67 -15.79
N PRO A 353 4.29 0.34 -16.20
CA PRO A 353 3.51 1.21 -17.08
C PRO A 353 3.16 2.54 -16.40
N LYS A 354 2.99 3.60 -17.20
CA LYS A 354 2.67 4.94 -16.69
C LYS A 354 1.17 5.15 -16.54
N VAL A 355 0.75 5.76 -15.43
CA VAL A 355 -0.66 6.10 -15.16
C VAL A 355 -0.94 7.54 -15.58
N TYR A 356 -2.05 7.77 -16.28
CA TYR A 356 -2.50 9.10 -16.67
C TYR A 356 -3.91 9.37 -16.18
N LEU A 357 -4.14 10.61 -15.76
CA LEU A 357 -5.47 11.14 -15.52
C LEU A 357 -5.95 11.92 -16.75
N PRO A 358 -7.20 11.70 -17.17
CA PRO A 358 -7.73 12.40 -18.33
C PRO A 358 -8.03 13.87 -18.00
N THR A 359 -7.85 14.72 -19.01
CA THR A 359 -8.23 16.15 -18.95
C THR A 359 -9.17 16.44 -20.10
N ASP A 360 -10.29 17.10 -19.82
CA ASP A 360 -11.28 17.49 -20.81
C ASP A 360 -11.63 18.96 -20.63
N VAL A 361 -11.67 19.71 -21.74
CA VAL A 361 -11.89 21.17 -21.71
C VAL A 361 -13.25 21.53 -21.09
N GLN A 362 -14.26 20.67 -21.25
CA GLN A 362 -15.60 20.90 -20.71
C GLN A 362 -15.77 20.25 -19.35
N LEU A 363 -15.40 18.97 -19.17
CA LEU A 363 -15.60 18.24 -17.92
C LEU A 363 -14.62 18.69 -16.81
N GLY A 364 -13.48 19.25 -17.18
CA GLY A 364 -12.42 19.65 -16.28
C GLY A 364 -11.33 18.58 -16.12
N GLU A 365 -10.68 18.59 -14.96
CA GLU A 365 -9.58 17.66 -14.65
C GLU A 365 -10.09 16.36 -14.02
N GLY A 366 -9.58 15.23 -14.48
CA GLY A 366 -9.84 13.93 -13.87
C GLY A 366 -9.08 13.77 -12.55
N ILE A 367 -9.77 13.32 -11.50
CA ILE A 367 -9.18 13.11 -10.17
C ILE A 367 -9.29 11.65 -9.72
N LEU A 368 -8.33 11.20 -8.91
CA LEU A 368 -8.43 9.92 -8.18
C LEU A 368 -8.80 10.18 -6.74
N LEU A 369 -9.87 9.52 -6.28
CA LEU A 369 -10.33 9.60 -4.91
C LEU A 369 -9.94 8.37 -4.10
N PRO A 370 -9.68 8.52 -2.80
CA PRO A 370 -9.39 7.36 -1.98
C PRO A 370 -10.66 6.52 -1.72
N LYS A 371 -10.45 5.24 -1.39
CA LYS A 371 -11.49 4.23 -1.12
C LYS A 371 -12.66 4.72 -0.25
N PRO A 372 -12.49 5.50 0.83
CA PRO A 372 -13.62 5.96 1.65
C PRO A 372 -14.67 6.79 0.89
N PHE A 373 -14.29 7.53 -0.16
CA PHE A 373 -15.26 8.25 -1.00
C PHE A 373 -16.14 7.29 -1.79
N ARG A 374 -15.57 6.18 -2.26
CA ARG A 374 -16.33 5.12 -2.92
C ARG A 374 -17.33 4.48 -1.96
N GLU A 375 -16.89 4.20 -0.73
CA GLU A 375 -17.74 3.65 0.33
C GLU A 375 -18.85 4.62 0.75
N ALA A 376 -18.61 5.94 0.64
CA ALA A 376 -19.62 6.98 0.81
C ALA A 376 -20.63 7.06 -0.35
N GLY A 377 -20.44 6.29 -1.43
CA GLY A 377 -21.35 6.20 -2.57
C GLY A 377 -21.03 7.13 -3.74
N ILE A 378 -19.79 7.64 -3.84
CA ILE A 378 -19.29 8.30 -5.05
C ILE A 378 -19.03 7.27 -6.14
N LEU A 379 -19.40 7.60 -7.38
CA LEU A 379 -19.22 6.78 -8.57
C LEU A 379 -18.32 7.46 -9.60
N LEU A 380 -17.77 6.71 -10.56
CA LEU A 380 -17.02 7.32 -11.67
C LEU A 380 -17.91 8.25 -12.50
N GLY A 381 -17.32 9.35 -12.97
CA GLY A 381 -18.01 10.38 -13.73
C GLY A 381 -18.82 11.37 -12.88
N ASP A 382 -18.87 11.19 -11.56
CA ASP A 382 -19.39 12.23 -10.66
C ASP A 382 -18.57 13.52 -10.83
N ARG A 383 -19.25 14.66 -10.71
CA ARG A 383 -18.69 15.96 -11.09
C ARG A 383 -18.67 16.92 -9.91
N GLY A 384 -17.77 17.88 -9.99
CA GLY A 384 -17.67 18.92 -8.98
C GLY A 384 -16.67 19.99 -9.36
N TYR A 385 -16.26 20.72 -8.33
CA TYR A 385 -15.20 21.69 -8.45
C TYR A 385 -14.28 21.61 -7.24
N ILE A 386 -13.01 21.91 -7.47
CA ILE A 386 -12.05 22.22 -6.40
C ILE A 386 -12.09 23.73 -6.24
N SER A 387 -12.39 24.19 -5.03
CA SER A 387 -12.30 25.59 -4.69
C SER A 387 -11.12 25.89 -3.77
N PHE A 388 -10.45 27.00 -4.07
CA PHE A 388 -9.31 27.51 -3.33
C PHE A 388 -9.34 29.03 -3.33
N GLN A 389 -8.68 29.61 -2.34
CA GLN A 389 -8.65 31.05 -2.12
C GLN A 389 -7.44 31.64 -2.80
N VAL A 390 -7.65 32.68 -3.60
CA VAL A 390 -6.58 33.45 -4.24
C VAL A 390 -6.59 34.86 -3.66
N PRO A 391 -5.52 35.28 -2.97
CA PRO A 391 -5.40 36.65 -2.48
C PRO A 391 -5.24 37.60 -3.67
N THR A 392 -6.11 38.61 -3.76
CA THR A 392 -6.00 39.74 -4.70
C THR A 392 -5.70 41.01 -3.89
N ALA A 393 -5.20 42.07 -4.53
CA ALA A 393 -4.78 43.32 -3.88
C ALA A 393 -5.83 43.94 -2.92
N SER A 394 -7.12 43.69 -3.13
CA SER A 394 -8.22 44.25 -2.32
C SER A 394 -9.06 43.20 -1.57
N THR A 395 -9.08 41.94 -2.00
CA THR A 395 -9.98 40.90 -1.48
C THR A 395 -9.42 39.49 -1.70
N ILE A 396 -9.87 38.53 -0.90
CA ILE A 396 -9.66 37.10 -1.17
C ILE A 396 -10.80 36.63 -2.08
N GLN A 397 -10.47 36.15 -3.27
CA GLN A 397 -11.45 35.58 -4.21
C GLN A 397 -11.42 34.05 -4.17
N GLU A 398 -12.60 33.42 -4.20
CA GLU A 398 -12.70 31.97 -4.38
C GLU A 398 -12.57 31.66 -5.88
N GLN A 399 -11.51 30.93 -6.26
CA GLN A 399 -11.40 30.34 -7.58
C GLN A 399 -11.92 28.91 -7.56
N ARG A 400 -12.53 28.48 -8.68
CA ARG A 400 -13.12 27.16 -8.85
C ARG A 400 -12.57 26.51 -10.10
N VAL A 401 -12.01 25.31 -9.96
CA VAL A 401 -11.58 24.49 -11.09
C VAL A 401 -12.50 23.27 -11.20
N LYS A 402 -13.05 23.04 -12.39
CA LYS A 402 -13.93 21.90 -12.65
C LYS A 402 -13.16 20.59 -12.56
N VAL A 403 -13.77 19.58 -11.94
CA VAL A 403 -13.19 18.24 -11.81
C VAL A 403 -14.25 17.16 -11.97
N PHE A 404 -13.81 15.98 -12.37
CA PHE A 404 -14.64 14.78 -12.38
C PHE A 404 -13.89 13.55 -11.86
N VAL A 405 -14.63 12.60 -11.29
CA VAL A 405 -14.06 11.39 -10.69
C VAL A 405 -13.65 10.41 -11.79
N ALA A 406 -12.34 10.27 -12.00
CA ALA A 406 -11.76 9.40 -13.02
C ALA A 406 -11.39 8.01 -12.48
N GLY A 407 -11.25 7.86 -11.16
CA GLY A 407 -10.82 6.61 -10.54
C GLY A 407 -10.85 6.63 -9.02
N PHE A 408 -10.60 5.47 -8.44
CA PHE A 408 -10.39 5.31 -7.00
C PHE A 408 -9.12 4.55 -6.70
N TYR A 409 -8.53 4.80 -5.53
CA TYR A 409 -7.35 4.09 -5.05
C TYR A 409 -7.46 3.71 -3.57
N ASP A 410 -6.77 2.64 -3.18
CA ASP A 410 -6.55 2.28 -1.79
C ASP A 410 -5.39 3.09 -1.23
N GLN A 411 -5.70 3.96 -0.28
CA GLN A 411 -4.73 4.82 0.39
C GLN A 411 -3.81 4.10 1.38
N GLY A 412 -4.08 2.84 1.68
CA GLY A 412 -3.36 2.10 2.70
C GLY A 412 -3.54 2.70 4.09
N LEU A 413 -2.45 2.70 4.88
CA LEU A 413 -2.45 3.05 6.30
C LEU A 413 -2.07 4.51 6.57
N ILE A 414 -2.23 5.40 5.59
CA ILE A 414 -1.89 6.81 5.76
C ILE A 414 -2.95 7.46 6.67
N PRO A 415 -2.59 8.05 7.82
CA PRO A 415 -3.55 8.64 8.77
C PRO A 415 -4.30 9.86 8.21
N ILE A 416 -3.79 10.47 7.14
CA ILE A 416 -4.40 11.57 6.38
C ILE A 416 -5.14 11.05 5.13
N GLY A 417 -4.93 9.78 4.78
CA GLY A 417 -5.59 9.11 3.66
C GLY A 417 -7.08 9.09 3.95
N GLY A 418 -7.88 9.73 3.14
CA GLY A 418 -9.33 9.87 3.34
C GLY A 418 -9.73 11.28 2.96
N LYS A 419 -8.74 12.18 2.92
CA LYS A 419 -8.82 13.52 2.36
C LYS A 419 -7.70 13.80 1.33
N PHE A 420 -6.79 12.85 1.09
CA PHE A 420 -5.77 13.01 0.04
C PHE A 420 -6.38 12.66 -1.32
N ILE A 421 -6.26 13.53 -2.31
CA ILE A 421 -6.82 13.35 -3.66
C ILE A 421 -5.67 13.48 -4.65
N LEU A 422 -5.55 12.55 -5.59
CA LEU A 422 -4.50 12.62 -6.61
C LEU A 422 -5.05 13.34 -7.83
N VAL A 423 -4.30 14.35 -8.29
CA VAL A 423 -4.66 15.20 -9.42
C VAL A 423 -3.49 15.31 -10.39
N ASN A 424 -3.75 15.84 -11.58
CA ASN A 424 -2.68 16.20 -12.52
C ASN A 424 -1.77 17.28 -11.91
N GLU A 425 -0.48 17.18 -12.23
CA GLU A 425 0.57 18.10 -11.76
C GLU A 425 0.20 19.56 -12.04
N THR A 426 -0.30 19.87 -13.23
CA THR A 426 -0.79 21.20 -13.61
C THR A 426 -1.77 21.81 -12.62
N LEU A 427 -2.69 21.01 -12.06
CA LEU A 427 -3.70 21.49 -11.11
C LEU A 427 -3.09 21.73 -9.72
N THR A 428 -2.18 20.87 -9.28
CA THR A 428 -1.46 21.09 -8.02
C THR A 428 -0.61 22.35 -8.12
N ASN A 429 0.13 22.55 -9.21
CA ASN A 429 0.95 23.74 -9.44
C ASN A 429 0.11 25.02 -9.38
N LEU A 430 -1.07 25.02 -10.03
CA LEU A 430 -1.99 26.16 -10.04
C LEU A 430 -2.44 26.55 -8.62
N ILE A 431 -2.82 25.56 -7.80
CA ILE A 431 -3.30 25.81 -6.44
C ILE A 431 -2.16 26.18 -5.50
N SER A 432 -0.99 25.56 -5.68
CA SER A 432 0.24 25.91 -4.97
C SER A 432 0.63 27.36 -5.27
N ALA A 433 0.65 27.78 -6.53
CA ALA A 433 0.99 29.13 -6.94
C ALA A 433 0.06 30.21 -6.34
N ALA A 434 -1.22 29.87 -6.11
CA ALA A 434 -2.17 30.75 -5.44
C ALA A 434 -1.90 30.94 -3.93
N HIS A 435 -1.30 29.95 -3.27
CA HIS A 435 -0.97 30.00 -1.85
C HIS A 435 0.50 30.41 -1.68
N HIS A 436 0.75 31.71 -1.62
CA HIS A 436 2.09 32.27 -1.41
C HIS A 436 2.68 32.04 -0.01
N ASP A 437 1.89 31.52 0.93
CA ASP A 437 2.37 31.30 2.29
C ASP A 437 3.10 29.94 2.37
N GLY A 438 4.43 29.99 2.20
CA GLY A 438 5.35 28.84 2.16
C GLY A 438 5.32 27.91 3.39
N GLN A 439 4.42 28.14 4.35
CA GLN A 439 4.17 27.27 5.50
C GLN A 439 3.25 26.07 5.17
N THR A 440 2.53 26.09 4.04
CA THR A 440 1.55 25.04 3.69
C THR A 440 1.91 24.20 2.46
N GLN A 441 2.97 24.54 1.74
CA GLN A 441 3.43 23.79 0.57
C GLN A 441 4.41 22.69 0.99
N SER A 442 3.96 21.43 0.96
CA SER A 442 4.86 20.28 1.11
C SER A 442 5.28 19.80 -0.28
N ASN A 443 6.27 20.49 -0.85
CA ASN A 443 6.91 20.08 -2.10
C ASN A 443 8.18 19.27 -1.78
N GLY A 444 8.57 18.38 -2.68
CA GLY A 444 9.80 17.61 -2.49
C GLY A 444 10.10 16.65 -3.63
N ILE A 445 11.14 15.84 -3.43
CA ILE A 445 11.56 14.79 -4.35
C ILE A 445 11.31 13.46 -3.65
N ASN A 446 10.43 12.65 -4.25
CA ASN A 446 10.22 11.26 -3.89
C ASN A 446 11.33 10.43 -4.55
N VAL A 447 12.07 9.65 -3.76
CA VAL A 447 13.14 8.78 -4.26
C VAL A 447 12.72 7.33 -4.05
N ARG A 448 12.47 6.63 -5.16
CA ARG A 448 12.01 5.23 -5.15
C ARG A 448 13.16 4.26 -5.43
N PHE A 449 13.17 3.17 -4.66
CA PHE A 449 14.05 2.02 -4.79
C PHE A 449 13.37 0.78 -4.19
N ASN A 450 13.85 -0.42 -4.53
CA ASN A 450 13.19 -1.68 -4.17
C ASN A 450 13.57 -2.19 -2.77
N ASP A 451 14.83 -2.04 -2.37
CA ASP A 451 15.34 -2.59 -1.11
C ASP A 451 15.24 -1.57 0.02
N LEU A 452 14.21 -1.72 0.85
CA LEU A 452 13.91 -0.81 1.97
C LEU A 452 14.93 -0.88 3.11
N ASP A 453 15.66 -2.00 3.24
CA ASP A 453 16.64 -2.16 4.32
C ASP A 453 17.88 -1.30 4.06
N GLN A 454 18.11 -0.89 2.81
CA GLN A 454 19.21 0.00 2.42
C GLN A 454 18.87 1.48 2.58
N ALA A 455 17.65 1.84 3.01
CA ALA A 455 17.19 3.24 3.07
C ALA A 455 18.12 4.16 3.88
N ASP A 456 18.58 3.70 5.05
CA ASP A 456 19.45 4.50 5.92
C ASP A 456 20.86 4.64 5.34
N ALA A 457 21.37 3.60 4.67
CA ALA A 457 22.65 3.64 3.97
C ALA A 457 22.62 4.58 2.75
N ILE A 458 21.51 4.56 1.99
CA ILE A 458 21.27 5.47 0.86
C ILE A 458 21.20 6.91 1.36
N LYS A 459 20.46 7.16 2.46
CA LYS A 459 20.38 8.49 3.08
C LYS A 459 21.76 9.05 3.41
N LEU A 460 22.61 8.30 4.10
CA LEU A 460 23.96 8.76 4.47
C LEU A 460 24.82 9.08 3.23
N LYS A 461 24.75 8.23 2.20
CA LYS A 461 25.48 8.48 0.94
C LYS A 461 24.97 9.71 0.20
N LEU A 462 23.66 9.92 0.15
CA LEU A 462 23.07 11.11 -0.45
C LEU A 462 23.41 12.38 0.32
N GLN A 463 23.42 12.33 1.66
CA GLN A 463 23.84 13.44 2.50
C GLN A 463 25.28 13.85 2.19
N ASN A 464 26.22 12.90 2.20
CA ASN A 464 27.61 13.17 1.84
C ASN A 464 27.76 13.73 0.42
N ALA A 465 27.04 13.17 -0.56
CA ALA A 465 27.09 13.66 -1.94
C ALA A 465 26.50 15.08 -2.08
N PHE A 466 25.48 15.41 -1.30
CA PHE A 466 24.90 16.76 -1.26
C PHE A 466 25.82 17.76 -0.56
N ASP A 467 26.56 17.32 0.46
CA ASP A 467 27.59 18.12 1.14
C ASP A 467 28.75 18.43 0.18
N GLU A 468 29.24 17.42 -0.55
CA GLU A 468 30.30 17.57 -1.57
C GLU A 468 29.88 18.52 -2.70
N ALA A 469 28.62 18.47 -3.13
CA ALA A 469 28.06 19.38 -4.13
C ALA A 469 27.69 20.78 -3.56
N GLY A 470 27.81 20.96 -2.24
CA GLY A 470 27.44 22.18 -1.52
C GLY A 470 25.95 22.52 -1.55
N ILE A 471 25.08 21.55 -1.85
CA ILE A 471 23.62 21.75 -1.90
C ILE A 471 22.91 21.25 -0.63
N ALA A 472 23.64 20.62 0.30
CA ALA A 472 23.07 20.10 1.54
C ALA A 472 22.23 21.10 2.36
N PRO A 473 22.58 22.41 2.46
CA PRO A 473 21.76 23.35 3.20
C PRO A 473 20.33 23.49 2.64
N TYR A 474 20.14 23.26 1.34
CA TYR A 474 18.86 23.40 0.65
C TYR A 474 17.92 22.23 0.84
N TRP A 475 18.43 21.07 1.28
CA TRP A 475 17.71 19.81 1.23
C TRP A 475 17.76 19.08 2.57
N LYS A 476 16.60 18.64 3.03
CA LYS A 476 16.46 17.70 4.14
C LYS A 476 16.15 16.32 3.57
N ILE A 477 16.96 15.33 3.92
CA ILE A 477 16.77 13.94 3.48
C ILE A 477 16.17 13.14 4.63
N GLU A 478 14.99 12.56 4.38
CA GLU A 478 14.22 11.78 5.35
C GLU A 478 13.90 10.39 4.79
N THR A 479 14.03 9.36 5.63
CA THR A 479 13.57 8.01 5.28
C THR A 479 12.12 7.82 5.71
N PHE A 480 11.47 6.79 5.18
CA PHE A 480 10.11 6.41 5.60
C PHE A 480 9.98 6.19 7.11
N ARG A 481 11.08 5.89 7.82
CA ARG A 481 11.12 5.73 9.28
C ARG A 481 11.01 7.05 10.03
N GLU A 482 11.33 8.16 9.37
CA GLU A 482 11.45 9.49 9.97
C GLU A 482 10.28 10.42 9.64
N PHE A 483 9.43 10.06 8.67
CA PHE A 483 8.26 10.86 8.32
C PHE A 483 7.34 11.05 9.54
N ASP A 484 6.88 12.28 9.77
CA ASP A 484 6.05 12.60 10.95
C ASP A 484 4.83 11.67 11.11
N PHE A 485 4.14 11.33 10.01
CA PHE A 485 2.96 10.47 10.02
C PHE A 485 3.26 8.96 10.17
N THR A 486 4.50 8.53 9.91
CA THR A 486 4.91 7.11 9.92
C THR A 486 5.73 6.78 11.15
N ARG A 487 6.54 7.73 11.64
CA ARG A 487 7.42 7.56 12.80
C ARG A 487 6.68 7.01 14.00
N ASP A 488 5.54 7.59 14.35
CA ASP A 488 4.77 7.19 15.54
C ASP A 488 4.23 5.75 15.40
N ILE A 489 3.73 5.39 14.21
CA ILE A 489 3.23 4.03 13.91
C ILE A 489 4.38 3.01 13.97
N LEU A 490 5.52 3.30 13.34
CA LEU A 490 6.67 2.39 13.35
C LEU A 490 7.32 2.29 14.72
N GLN A 491 7.38 3.39 15.47
CA GLN A 491 7.89 3.39 16.83
C GLN A 491 7.01 2.53 17.73
N GLN A 492 5.68 2.60 17.57
CA GLN A 492 4.75 1.72 18.27
C GLN A 492 4.97 0.24 17.89
N LEU A 493 5.03 -0.09 16.59
CA LEU A 493 5.30 -1.46 16.13
C LEU A 493 6.65 -2.01 16.64
N SER A 494 7.69 -1.18 16.64
CA SER A 494 9.01 -1.57 17.16
C SER A 494 9.00 -1.83 18.67
N SER A 495 8.20 -1.06 19.41
CA SER A 495 8.00 -1.23 20.86
C SER A 495 7.25 -2.52 21.16
N ASP A 496 6.20 -2.83 20.39
CA ASP A 496 5.44 -4.08 20.49
C ASP A 496 6.34 -5.28 20.21
N LYS A 497 7.21 -5.21 19.19
CA LYS A 497 8.23 -6.24 18.94
C LYS A 497 9.17 -6.45 20.11
N ASN A 498 9.61 -5.38 20.77
CA ASN A 498 10.48 -5.49 21.94
C ASN A 498 9.76 -6.14 23.12
N LEU A 499 8.49 -5.79 23.36
CA LEU A 499 7.65 -6.44 24.36
C LEU A 499 7.49 -7.94 24.07
N PHE A 500 7.17 -8.31 22.84
CA PHE A 500 7.01 -9.72 22.47
C PHE A 500 8.32 -10.51 22.53
N LYS A 501 9.47 -9.91 22.18
CA LYS A 501 10.80 -10.50 22.40
C LYS A 501 11.07 -10.79 23.88
N LEU A 502 10.67 -9.88 24.78
CA LEU A 502 10.78 -10.09 26.21
C LEU A 502 9.89 -11.26 26.68
N ILE A 503 8.62 -11.29 26.25
CA ILE A 503 7.69 -12.39 26.59
C ILE A 503 8.22 -13.73 26.09
N ALA A 504 8.68 -13.81 24.83
CA ALA A 504 9.25 -15.02 24.26
C ALA A 504 10.47 -15.50 25.06
N THR A 505 11.33 -14.58 25.51
CA THR A 505 12.49 -14.91 26.36
C THR A 505 12.04 -15.54 27.68
N VAL A 506 11.01 -15.00 28.33
CA VAL A 506 10.45 -15.57 29.57
C VAL A 506 9.86 -16.97 29.33
N ILE A 507 9.13 -17.17 28.23
CA ILE A 507 8.55 -18.48 27.89
C ILE A 507 9.67 -19.52 27.67
N ILE A 508 10.76 -19.15 26.98
CA ILE A 508 11.91 -20.03 26.79
C ILE A 508 12.56 -20.40 28.13
N ILE A 509 12.72 -19.44 29.05
CA ILE A 509 13.26 -19.70 30.39
C ILE A 509 12.37 -20.70 31.14
N VAL A 510 11.05 -20.49 31.13
CA VAL A 510 10.09 -21.42 31.76
C VAL A 510 10.16 -22.81 31.12
N ALA A 511 10.26 -22.90 29.79
CA ALA A 511 10.42 -24.17 29.08
C ALA A 511 11.73 -24.88 29.45
N CYS A 512 12.82 -24.14 29.63
CA CYS A 512 14.11 -24.70 30.01
C CYS A 512 14.13 -25.17 31.48
N SER A 513 13.29 -24.61 32.37
CA SER A 513 13.13 -25.14 33.73
C SER A 513 12.64 -26.59 33.73
N ASN A 514 11.83 -26.98 32.74
CA ASN A 514 11.39 -28.36 32.56
C ASN A 514 12.57 -29.31 32.26
N ILE A 515 13.56 -28.84 31.48
CA ILE A 515 14.79 -29.59 31.20
C ILE A 515 15.57 -29.85 32.49
N ILE A 516 15.64 -28.87 33.39
CA ILE A 516 16.32 -29.03 34.69
C ILE A 516 15.64 -30.16 35.49
N SER A 517 14.31 -30.12 35.61
CA SER A 517 13.54 -31.14 36.32
C SER A 517 13.76 -32.54 35.74
N MET A 518 13.73 -32.67 34.42
CA MET A 518 14.00 -33.94 33.72
C MET A 518 15.43 -34.42 33.95
N LEU A 519 16.43 -33.54 33.84
CA LEU A 519 17.84 -33.92 34.01
C LEU A 519 18.15 -34.31 35.45
N ILE A 520 17.50 -33.72 36.46
CA ILE A 520 17.60 -34.18 37.86
C ILE A 520 17.12 -35.63 37.99
N ILE A 521 15.99 -35.96 37.37
CA ILE A 521 15.44 -37.33 37.39
C ILE A 521 16.39 -38.28 36.67
N LEU A 522 16.87 -37.91 35.48
CA LEU A 522 17.82 -38.72 34.71
C LEU A 522 19.11 -38.99 35.48
N VAL A 523 19.67 -37.97 36.14
CA VAL A 523 20.88 -38.09 36.95
C VAL A 523 20.65 -39.00 38.16
N ASN A 524 19.47 -38.93 38.79
CA ASN A 524 19.10 -39.81 39.88
C ASN A 524 18.98 -41.28 39.45
N ASP A 525 18.34 -41.55 38.30
CA ASP A 525 18.22 -42.90 37.75
C ASP A 525 19.56 -43.48 37.28
N LYS A 526 20.55 -42.62 36.99
CA LYS A 526 21.89 -43.01 36.52
C LYS A 526 22.99 -42.94 37.59
N LYS A 527 22.64 -42.81 38.88
CA LYS A 527 23.61 -42.71 39.99
C LYS A 527 24.67 -43.81 40.01
N LEU A 528 24.29 -45.07 39.80
CA LEU A 528 25.23 -46.19 39.75
C LEU A 528 26.25 -46.04 38.63
N GLU A 529 25.79 -45.71 37.41
CA GLU A 529 26.67 -45.52 36.25
C GLU A 529 27.63 -44.34 36.45
N ILE A 530 27.17 -43.25 37.08
CA ILE A 530 28.01 -42.10 37.47
C ILE A 530 29.07 -42.54 38.49
N GLY A 531 28.72 -43.38 39.46
CA GLY A 531 29.65 -43.92 40.46
C GLY A 531 30.75 -44.80 39.86
N ILE A 532 30.40 -45.61 38.85
CA ILE A 532 31.37 -46.41 38.08
C ILE A 532 32.33 -45.51 37.30
N LEU A 533 31.79 -44.54 36.54
CA LEU A 533 32.60 -43.59 35.77
C LEU A 533 33.56 -42.78 36.65
N ARG A 534 33.10 -42.35 37.84
CA ARG A 534 33.95 -41.71 38.85
C ARG A 534 35.07 -42.61 39.36
N SER A 535 34.77 -43.87 39.63
CA SER A 535 35.75 -44.85 40.13
C SER A 535 36.79 -45.20 39.07
N MET A 536 36.43 -45.05 37.79
CA MET A 536 37.35 -45.18 36.64
C MET A 536 38.17 -43.91 36.37
N GLY A 537 38.00 -42.82 37.14
CA GLY A 537 38.81 -41.60 37.02
C GLY A 537 38.14 -40.42 36.31
N ALA A 538 36.82 -40.46 36.04
CA ALA A 538 36.13 -39.31 35.44
C ALA A 538 36.13 -38.08 36.37
N SER A 539 36.47 -36.90 35.81
CA SER A 539 36.44 -35.63 36.54
C SER A 539 35.01 -35.10 36.73
N SER A 540 34.80 -34.22 37.72
CA SER A 540 33.51 -33.57 37.96
C SER A 540 33.02 -32.80 36.72
N ALA A 541 33.97 -32.14 36.05
CA ALA A 541 33.71 -31.38 34.83
C ALA A 541 33.29 -32.29 33.67
N SER A 542 33.87 -33.48 33.55
CA SER A 542 33.50 -34.41 32.48
C SER A 542 32.10 -34.98 32.66
N ILE A 543 31.71 -35.27 33.91
CA ILE A 543 30.33 -35.69 34.24
C ILE A 543 29.35 -34.54 33.97
N ALA A 544 29.70 -33.31 34.36
CA ALA A 544 28.90 -32.13 34.04
C ALA A 544 28.75 -31.92 32.53
N GLY A 545 29.82 -32.14 31.76
CA GLY A 545 29.82 -32.12 30.29
C GLY A 545 28.85 -33.12 29.68
N ILE A 546 28.86 -34.38 30.13
CA ILE A 546 27.95 -35.44 29.62
C ILE A 546 26.48 -35.00 29.73
N PHE A 547 26.05 -34.55 30.91
CA PHE A 547 24.65 -34.16 31.14
C PHE A 547 24.31 -32.79 30.53
N GLY A 548 25.28 -31.87 30.44
CA GLY A 548 25.14 -30.64 29.66
C GLY A 548 24.87 -30.94 28.19
N PHE A 549 25.64 -31.84 27.58
CA PHE A 549 25.40 -32.29 26.20
C PHE A 549 24.06 -33.04 26.07
N CYS A 550 23.61 -33.79 27.06
CA CYS A 550 22.24 -34.36 27.05
C CYS A 550 21.19 -33.24 26.94
N GLY A 551 21.32 -32.19 27.76
CA GLY A 551 20.45 -31.00 27.70
C GLY A 551 20.47 -30.35 26.32
N MET A 552 21.67 -30.08 25.80
CA MET A 552 21.87 -29.49 24.48
C MET A 552 21.25 -30.33 23.35
N ILE A 553 21.43 -31.66 23.35
CA ILE A 553 20.85 -32.55 22.33
C ILE A 553 19.33 -32.49 22.38
N MET A 554 18.72 -32.52 23.57
CA MET A 554 17.26 -32.39 23.70
C MET A 554 16.76 -31.01 23.26
N GLY A 555 17.49 -29.94 23.59
CA GLY A 555 17.17 -28.58 23.16
C GLY A 555 17.23 -28.42 21.64
N VAL A 556 18.29 -28.94 21.01
CA VAL A 556 18.45 -28.93 19.54
C VAL A 556 17.38 -29.80 18.87
N ALA A 557 17.12 -31.01 19.37
CA ALA A 557 16.09 -31.90 18.83
C ALA A 557 14.69 -31.27 18.93
N GLY A 558 14.33 -30.73 20.10
CA GLY A 558 13.07 -30.02 20.31
C GLY A 558 12.94 -28.80 19.40
N SER A 559 14.00 -28.00 19.29
CA SER A 559 14.01 -26.82 18.39
C SER A 559 13.85 -27.21 16.94
N PHE A 560 14.52 -28.26 16.49
CA PHE A 560 14.43 -28.75 15.12
C PHE A 560 13.00 -29.23 14.79
N ILE A 561 12.39 -30.01 15.68
CA ILE A 561 11.00 -30.46 15.54
C ILE A 561 10.04 -29.27 15.55
N GLY A 562 10.22 -28.32 16.46
CA GLY A 562 9.40 -27.11 16.57
C GLY A 562 9.48 -26.21 15.34
N ILE A 563 10.69 -25.96 14.83
CA ILE A 563 10.91 -25.18 13.60
C ILE A 563 10.27 -25.90 12.39
N THR A 564 10.46 -27.20 12.27
CA THR A 564 9.86 -27.99 11.18
C THR A 564 8.34 -27.92 11.23
N ALA A 565 7.75 -28.11 12.42
CA ALA A 565 6.32 -27.95 12.63
C ALA A 565 5.86 -26.52 12.28
N ALA A 566 6.66 -25.49 12.61
CA ALA A 566 6.28 -24.10 12.38
C ALA A 566 6.24 -23.78 10.89
N ILE A 567 7.23 -24.24 10.13
CA ILE A 567 7.27 -24.09 8.66
C ILE A 567 6.04 -24.77 8.03
N ILE A 568 5.70 -25.99 8.48
CA ILE A 568 4.50 -26.71 7.99
C ILE A 568 3.23 -25.90 8.29
N THR A 569 3.10 -25.34 9.50
CA THR A 569 1.96 -24.51 9.89
C THR A 569 1.90 -23.21 9.08
N LEU A 570 3.02 -22.53 8.88
CA LEU A 570 3.08 -21.26 8.15
C LEU A 570 2.74 -21.42 6.66
N ASN A 571 3.04 -22.57 6.07
CA ASN A 571 2.62 -22.90 4.70
C ASN A 571 1.12 -23.21 4.60
N ASN A 572 0.46 -23.54 5.71
CA ASN A 572 -0.96 -23.93 5.77
C ASN A 572 -1.74 -23.07 6.77
N LEU A 573 -1.41 -21.77 6.83
CA LEU A 573 -1.90 -20.87 7.87
C LEU A 573 -3.43 -20.72 7.84
N GLU A 574 -4.05 -20.86 6.66
CA GLU A 574 -5.50 -20.87 6.48
C GLU A 574 -6.20 -21.94 7.33
N ILE A 575 -5.61 -23.13 7.46
CA ILE A 575 -6.18 -24.22 8.27
C ILE A 575 -6.26 -23.79 9.74
N LEU A 576 -5.21 -23.13 10.25
CA LEU A 576 -5.16 -22.63 11.61
C LEU A 576 -6.20 -21.53 11.85
N VAL A 577 -6.34 -20.60 10.90
CA VAL A 577 -7.34 -19.51 10.95
C VAL A 577 -8.76 -20.05 10.94
N ASN A 578 -9.04 -21.03 10.09
CA ASN A 578 -10.36 -21.66 10.00
C ASN A 578 -10.71 -22.43 11.27
N LEU A 579 -9.74 -23.15 11.85
CA LEU A 579 -9.91 -23.87 13.11
C LEU A 579 -10.17 -22.91 14.28
N LEU A 580 -9.41 -21.81 14.36
CA LEU A 580 -9.64 -20.77 15.38
C LEU A 580 -11.02 -20.12 15.22
N SER A 581 -11.40 -19.79 13.98
CA SER A 581 -12.70 -19.19 13.67
C SER A 581 -13.85 -20.14 14.03
N ALA A 582 -13.69 -21.45 13.81
CA ALA A 582 -14.65 -22.47 14.21
C ALA A 582 -14.80 -22.57 15.74
N ILE A 583 -13.69 -22.45 16.49
CA ILE A 583 -13.71 -22.49 17.96
C ILE A 583 -14.32 -21.21 18.55
N GLN A 584 -14.02 -20.04 17.97
CA GLN A 584 -14.48 -18.73 18.46
C GLN A 584 -15.90 -18.36 18.01
N GLY A 585 -16.45 -19.06 17.01
CA GLY A 585 -17.78 -18.80 16.45
C GLY A 585 -17.89 -17.50 15.64
N HIS A 586 -16.78 -16.78 15.47
CA HIS A 586 -16.66 -15.55 14.69
C HIS A 586 -15.34 -15.60 13.90
N GLN A 587 -15.22 -14.78 12.85
CA GLN A 587 -13.97 -14.70 12.08
C GLN A 587 -12.83 -14.24 13.00
N ALA A 588 -11.81 -15.08 13.16
CA ALA A 588 -10.67 -14.79 14.04
C ALA A 588 -9.88 -13.55 13.60
N PHE A 589 -9.89 -13.23 12.30
CA PHE A 589 -9.22 -12.08 11.72
C PHE A 589 -10.15 -11.35 10.76
N ASN A 590 -10.11 -10.01 10.79
CA ASN A 590 -10.85 -9.18 9.85
C ASN A 590 -10.02 -8.95 8.57
N PRO A 591 -10.46 -9.43 7.40
CA PRO A 591 -9.72 -9.26 6.13
C PRO A 591 -9.48 -7.81 5.75
N LEU A 592 -10.33 -6.87 6.20
CA LEU A 592 -10.17 -5.44 5.94
C LEU A 592 -8.88 -4.87 6.53
N TYR A 593 -8.44 -5.38 7.69
CA TYR A 593 -7.25 -4.88 8.39
C TYR A 593 -5.99 -5.69 8.06
N TYR A 594 -6.10 -7.02 8.03
CA TYR A 594 -4.95 -7.91 7.88
C TYR A 594 -4.68 -8.36 6.43
N GLY A 595 -5.56 -7.98 5.50
CA GLY A 595 -5.55 -8.44 4.11
C GLY A 595 -6.19 -9.81 3.95
N GLU A 596 -6.23 -10.29 2.71
CA GLU A 596 -6.90 -11.57 2.37
C GLU A 596 -6.21 -12.78 3.01
N ASN A 597 -4.88 -12.75 3.13
CA ASN A 597 -4.08 -13.84 3.71
C ASN A 597 -3.13 -13.32 4.79
N LEU A 598 -2.90 -14.05 5.88
CA LEU A 598 -1.84 -13.70 6.83
C LEU A 598 -0.46 -13.95 6.21
N PRO A 599 0.54 -13.09 6.50
CA PRO A 599 1.88 -13.27 5.97
C PRO A 599 2.61 -14.42 6.65
N ASN A 600 3.43 -15.12 5.88
CA ASN A 600 4.19 -16.31 6.30
C ASN A 600 5.71 -16.09 6.19
N GLU A 601 6.16 -14.85 6.39
CA GLU A 601 7.57 -14.51 6.23
C GLU A 601 8.42 -15.07 7.35
N VAL A 602 9.33 -16.00 7.03
CA VAL A 602 10.25 -16.58 8.00
C VAL A 602 11.60 -15.89 7.90
N SER A 603 11.96 -15.12 8.93
CA SER A 603 13.31 -14.55 9.02
C SER A 603 14.31 -15.62 9.45
N PHE A 604 15.37 -15.81 8.66
CA PHE A 604 16.47 -16.72 8.98
C PHE A 604 17.18 -16.33 10.28
N GLU A 605 17.29 -15.03 10.55
CA GLU A 605 17.90 -14.50 11.79
C GLU A 605 17.13 -14.94 13.03
N VAL A 606 15.79 -14.91 12.97
CA VAL A 606 14.93 -15.35 14.07
C VAL A 606 15.08 -16.85 14.29
N LEU A 607 15.10 -17.65 13.22
CA LEU A 607 15.31 -19.10 13.32
C LEU A 607 16.66 -19.43 13.99
N LEU A 608 17.72 -18.75 13.56
CA LEU A 608 19.06 -18.94 14.10
C LEU A 608 19.14 -18.48 15.56
N TYR A 609 18.53 -17.34 15.91
CA TYR A 609 18.45 -16.84 17.28
C TYR A 609 17.75 -17.84 18.19
N VAL A 610 16.57 -18.34 17.80
CA VAL A 610 15.80 -19.30 18.62
C VAL A 610 16.57 -20.61 18.78
N MET A 611 17.14 -21.15 17.69
CA MET A 611 17.92 -22.39 17.75
C MET A 611 19.15 -22.25 18.66
N ALA A 612 19.89 -21.13 18.56
CA ALA A 612 21.07 -20.88 19.37
C ALA A 612 20.70 -20.63 20.85
N ALA A 613 19.67 -19.83 21.12
CA ALA A 613 19.22 -19.52 22.47
C ALA A 613 18.72 -20.79 23.20
N THR A 614 17.89 -21.61 22.55
CA THR A 614 17.39 -22.85 23.15
C THR A 614 18.52 -23.86 23.39
N ALA A 615 19.49 -23.98 22.48
CA ALA A 615 20.65 -24.84 22.67
C ALA A 615 21.53 -24.37 23.86
N LEU A 616 21.75 -23.06 23.99
CA LEU A 616 22.59 -22.50 25.06
C LEU A 616 21.90 -22.61 26.43
N ILE A 617 20.61 -22.26 26.52
CA ILE A 617 19.88 -22.33 27.78
C ILE A 617 19.71 -23.80 28.22
N SER A 618 19.42 -24.72 27.30
CA SER A 618 19.33 -26.15 27.64
C SER A 618 20.67 -26.76 28.10
N LEU A 619 21.79 -26.31 27.53
CA LEU A 619 23.13 -26.65 28.00
C LEU A 619 23.36 -26.16 29.44
N LEU A 620 23.07 -24.88 29.72
CA LEU A 620 23.20 -24.29 31.06
C LEU A 620 22.30 -24.98 32.09
N SER A 621 21.06 -25.25 31.72
CA SER A 621 20.09 -25.99 32.53
C SER A 621 20.60 -27.38 32.91
N GLY A 622 21.33 -28.07 32.03
CA GLY A 622 21.88 -29.39 32.31
C GLY A 622 23.15 -29.42 33.15
N LEU A 623 23.93 -28.35 33.13
CA LEU A 623 25.15 -28.24 33.94
C LEU A 623 24.85 -28.19 35.44
N VAL A 624 23.78 -27.49 35.85
CA VAL A 624 23.42 -27.29 37.27
C VAL A 624 23.21 -28.61 38.04
N PRO A 625 22.31 -29.54 37.62
CA PRO A 625 22.10 -30.79 38.33
C PRO A 625 23.31 -31.73 38.26
N ALA A 626 24.05 -31.70 37.15
CA ALA A 626 25.20 -32.56 36.93
C ALA A 626 26.39 -32.20 37.83
N LEU A 627 26.64 -30.90 38.01
CA LEU A 627 27.62 -30.41 38.98
C LEU A 627 27.26 -30.87 40.40
N LYS A 628 25.99 -30.77 40.79
CA LYS A 628 25.50 -31.21 42.10
C LYS A 628 25.65 -32.71 42.33
N ALA A 629 25.37 -33.53 41.32
CA ALA A 629 25.53 -34.99 41.41
C ALA A 629 26.98 -35.45 41.35
N SER A 630 27.84 -34.71 40.64
CA SER A 630 29.27 -35.00 40.59
C SER A 630 29.95 -34.90 41.96
N LEU A 631 29.41 -34.11 42.89
CA LEU A 631 29.93 -33.94 44.26
C LEU A 631 29.59 -35.11 45.20
N LEU A 632 28.76 -36.07 44.78
CA LEU A 632 28.43 -37.25 45.57
C LEU A 632 29.62 -38.22 45.63
N ARG A 633 29.93 -38.76 46.80
CA ARG A 633 31.06 -39.68 47.00
C ARG A 633 30.74 -41.05 46.36
N PRO A 634 31.61 -41.60 45.49
CA PRO A 634 31.36 -42.89 44.83
C PRO A 634 31.15 -44.03 45.84
N SER A 635 31.88 -44.00 46.96
CA SER A 635 31.81 -44.99 48.04
C SER A 635 30.47 -45.02 48.76
N THR A 636 29.71 -43.91 48.77
CA THR A 636 28.37 -43.87 49.37
C THR A 636 27.28 -44.35 48.41
N ILE A 637 27.50 -44.19 47.10
CA ILE A 637 26.53 -44.62 46.07
C ILE A 637 26.57 -46.14 45.92
N LEU A 638 27.77 -46.72 45.84
CA LEU A 638 27.96 -48.16 45.62
C LEU A 638 27.69 -49.04 46.87
N ARG A 639 27.46 -48.43 48.04
CA ARG A 639 27.15 -49.13 49.31
C ARG A 639 25.66 -49.09 49.69
N ALA A 640 24.88 -48.20 49.07
CA ALA A 640 23.48 -47.94 49.43
C ALA A 640 22.48 -48.82 48.66
N GLU A 641 22.96 -49.54 47.65
CA GLU A 641 22.32 -50.69 46.98
C GLU A 641 23.19 -51.92 47.23
#